data_AF-A0A8D8F2R1-F1
#
_entry.id   AF-A0A8D8F2R1-F1
#
_cell.length_a   1.000
_cell.length_b   1.000
_cell.length_c   1.000
_cell.angle_alpha   90.00
_cell.angle_beta   90.00
_cell.angle_gamma   90.00
#
_symmetry.space_group_name_H-M   'P 1'
#
loop_
_entity.id
_entity.type
_entity.pdbx_description
1 polymer ?
#
loop_
_entity_poly.entity_id
_entity_poly.type
_entity_poly.pdbx_seq_one_letter_code
_entity_poly.pdbx_strand_id
1 'polypeptide(L)'
;MYQLPGPPPQPLRGWQQCQRRRLSLVMMMVLLATLVTATDAMGCPQKCSCQQRTVRCVKQQLDKIPEMPLDTNIVDLRYNHIREVPTNAFAGLSHLHTVFLNENQLRRIEPDAFRGLPGLKYLYLNKNRIVEVAPSAFDSLDRLQSLYLHFNNITTFEKGTFSNMAALERLFLYGNQIRRIPEGAFTGLPALKRLRLDDNPLECDCSLLWFRRVLHEARQTLLATSSCATPEQLVGKSLADLGEDDFHCTKPEIVSEPRDIEISNGQTAVFTCKAHGDPRPEIVWMLDADEIHSDDTRINVLPDGSLRIDEVTAADAGMYECRARNNMGQVQSRPARMVVSNEVIETEAEAPKFIQTPPAEVELKVGAALVLHCVVSGAPTPSILWKFNNQNIQNGRIKLFGNGSLILPVATLDDGGVYSCYAGNAIGNVSVNATVQVNAAGPASTSAAPDSSALPPSSSATLPSTPAGTSVQDETVSPAATTTLAAKASPVVTIADPSDPRTLKTGEQLTLVCETEGNPVPHVEWLRRGEPITETNRIYFSDDDSDFELTLTIEHVKESDSGSYECRAENELGTASSGAVEVTVINDVGPPRFLFEPYDLDAIEGTTIELPCKAEDDDDVLQTKWRKDGRTLTQTDKYRLSTAGSLFITNLTEADQGRYECSLLNQFGRATASGLLTVKKKLELLPGDQFVRIAIAEASREVDLAINQTIAKLFSGNASTAQHHGDLFRIVRFPTGPARELARAAEVYERALVNIRRHVDTGKALATNSSDFNYNDLLSPDYLDLLAQLSGCMAHRVTPNCTDLCFHAKFRTLDGSCNNYKNSGWGSSLTGFRRLLPPIYENGFNMPIGWNKTKMYNGFAKPSPRLVSTRLISTEEITPDERITHTVMQWGQFLDHDLDHAIPSVSSESWDGVDCKKTCEYAAPCYPIEIPDGDPRVHNRRCIDFVRSSAVCGSGMTSIFFGTVQPREQINQLTSFIDASQVYGYSENFARELRNLTTDDGLLREGPHFPNQKSLLPFAAPTDGMDCRRNLDESTVNCFTAGDIRVNEQLGLLAMHIVWFREHNRIAGELKRVNPHWDGDKLYFESRKIVGAIVQHITYEHWLPLIIGDRMEPYTGYDSSINPSISNEFATAALRFGHSLINPVLHRLNESFEPITQGHIPLHKAFFAPWRIVYEGGVDPLLRGLISVPAKLKKPNQNLNVDLTEKLFETAHAVALDLAAINIQRSRDHALPGYNDYRKFCNMKKAVSFDDLKQEISS
;
A
#
# COMPACT_ATOMS: atom_id res chain seq x y z
N MET A 1 -51.77 -13.76 -13.31
CA MET A 1 -51.08 -14.63 -12.35
C MET A 1 -49.60 -14.50 -12.64
N TYR A 2 -48.76 -14.21 -11.64
CA TYR A 2 -47.31 -14.19 -11.78
C TYR A 2 -46.69 -14.86 -10.55
N GLN A 3 -45.62 -15.63 -10.77
CA GLN A 3 -44.94 -16.36 -9.70
C GLN A 3 -43.94 -15.47 -8.95
N LEU A 4 -43.54 -15.92 -7.77
CA LEU A 4 -42.71 -15.18 -6.80
C LEU A 4 -41.29 -14.95 -7.33
N PRO A 5 -40.66 -13.80 -7.02
CA PRO A 5 -39.20 -13.69 -6.99
C PRO A 5 -38.62 -14.59 -5.90
N GLY A 6 -37.40 -15.10 -6.12
CA GLY A 6 -36.67 -15.88 -5.11
C GLY A 6 -36.17 -15.03 -3.92
N PRO A 7 -35.64 -15.68 -2.86
CA PRO A 7 -35.07 -14.99 -1.70
C PRO A 7 -33.79 -14.21 -2.06
N PRO A 8 -33.43 -13.17 -1.27
CA PRO A 8 -32.19 -12.41 -1.46
C PRO A 8 -30.93 -13.27 -1.25
N PRO A 9 -29.78 -12.88 -1.84
CA PRO A 9 -28.54 -13.66 -1.80
C PRO A 9 -27.96 -13.78 -0.38
N GLN A 10 -27.28 -14.90 -0.12
CA GLN A 10 -26.52 -15.11 1.11
C GLN A 10 -25.15 -14.42 1.06
N PRO A 11 -24.56 -14.01 2.19
CA PRO A 11 -23.19 -13.52 2.25
C PRO A 11 -22.19 -14.63 1.87
N LEU A 12 -21.03 -14.20 1.33
CA LEU A 12 -19.99 -15.05 0.75
C LEU A 12 -19.43 -16.05 1.79
N ARG A 13 -19.44 -17.35 1.44
CA ARG A 13 -19.24 -18.46 2.38
C ARG A 13 -17.77 -18.89 2.62
N GLY A 14 -16.80 -17.98 2.46
CA GLY A 14 -15.38 -18.25 2.75
C GLY A 14 -14.88 -17.71 4.10
N TRP A 15 -15.22 -16.46 4.43
CA TRP A 15 -14.36 -15.62 5.28
C TRP A 15 -14.66 -15.64 6.80
N GLN A 16 -15.50 -16.55 7.28
CA GLN A 16 -15.90 -16.62 8.70
C GLN A 16 -14.81 -17.10 9.68
N GLN A 17 -13.65 -17.58 9.23
CA GLN A 17 -12.63 -18.13 10.15
C GLN A 17 -11.87 -17.07 10.97
N CYS A 18 -11.84 -15.79 10.57
CA CYS A 18 -11.22 -14.74 11.41
C CYS A 18 -11.97 -14.49 12.74
N GLN A 19 -13.24 -14.92 12.88
CA GLN A 19 -13.99 -14.80 14.13
C GLN A 19 -13.86 -16.01 15.08
N ARG A 20 -13.17 -17.09 14.68
CA ARG A 20 -13.14 -18.37 15.46
C ARG A 20 -11.98 -18.53 16.47
N ARG A 21 -11.27 -17.46 16.83
CA ARG A 21 -10.41 -17.43 18.05
C ARG A 21 -11.05 -16.68 19.24
N ARG A 22 -12.39 -16.58 19.30
CA ARG A 22 -13.15 -16.00 20.42
C ARG A 22 -14.17 -16.95 21.08
N LEU A 23 -13.98 -18.27 20.98
CA LEU A 23 -14.99 -19.28 21.38
C LEU A 23 -14.50 -20.43 22.29
N SER A 24 -13.49 -20.17 23.14
CA SER A 24 -13.02 -21.16 24.15
C SER A 24 -12.81 -20.58 25.56
N LEU A 25 -13.33 -19.39 25.85
CA LEU A 25 -13.26 -18.73 27.17
C LEU A 25 -14.64 -18.45 27.81
N VAL A 26 -15.74 -18.73 27.10
CA VAL A 26 -17.12 -18.45 27.56
C VAL A 26 -17.57 -19.40 28.68
N MET A 27 -16.87 -20.53 28.90
CA MET A 27 -17.26 -21.57 29.86
C MET A 27 -16.69 -21.36 31.29
N MET A 28 -16.00 -20.25 31.56
CA MET A 28 -15.31 -20.01 32.85
C MET A 28 -15.71 -18.68 33.54
N MET A 29 -16.90 -18.15 33.27
CA MET A 29 -17.42 -16.91 33.89
C MET A 29 -18.85 -17.08 34.48
N VAL A 30 -19.03 -18.04 35.39
CA VAL A 30 -20.32 -18.24 36.11
C VAL A 30 -20.17 -18.38 37.64
N LEU A 31 -18.95 -18.62 38.17
CA LEU A 31 -18.72 -18.90 39.59
C LEU A 31 -17.54 -18.12 40.18
N LEU A 32 -17.76 -16.83 40.45
CA LEU A 32 -17.78 -16.27 41.81
C LEU A 32 -18.03 -14.75 41.75
N ALA A 33 -18.65 -14.18 42.78
CA ALA A 33 -19.12 -12.81 42.78
C ALA A 33 -18.80 -12.08 44.10
N THR A 34 -18.95 -10.75 44.04
CA THR A 34 -18.99 -9.77 45.15
C THR A 34 -17.68 -9.30 45.78
N LEU A 35 -17.55 -7.96 45.84
CA LEU A 35 -16.73 -7.13 46.75
C LEU A 35 -15.19 -7.18 46.54
N VAL A 36 -14.44 -6.06 46.52
CA VAL A 36 -14.70 -4.65 46.86
C VAL A 36 -14.16 -3.70 45.78
N THR A 37 -14.65 -2.45 45.73
CA THR A 37 -14.21 -1.34 44.89
C THR A 37 -12.86 -0.73 45.26
N ALA A 38 -12.09 -0.28 44.28
CA ALA A 38 -11.24 0.92 44.38
C ALA A 38 -11.03 1.53 42.99
N THR A 39 -11.09 2.87 42.90
CA THR A 39 -10.57 3.63 41.76
C THR A 39 -9.14 4.07 42.08
N ASP A 40 -8.25 4.04 41.09
CA ASP A 40 -7.12 4.96 41.05
C ASP A 40 -6.63 5.12 39.61
N ALA A 41 -6.03 6.27 39.31
CA ALA A 41 -5.22 6.39 38.11
C ALA A 41 -4.00 5.46 38.25
N MET A 42 -3.47 4.92 37.13
CA MET A 42 -2.20 4.19 37.18
C MET A 42 -1.08 5.15 37.58
N GLY A 43 -0.80 5.19 38.89
CA GLY A 43 0.23 6.03 39.48
C GLY A 43 1.62 5.61 39.01
N CYS A 44 2.62 6.42 39.39
CA CYS A 44 4.00 6.05 39.13
C CYS A 44 4.32 4.67 39.72
N PRO A 45 5.04 3.78 39.01
CA PRO A 45 5.38 2.47 39.55
C PRO A 45 6.12 2.62 40.87
N GLN A 46 5.82 1.79 41.87
CA GLN A 46 6.17 2.04 43.29
C GLN A 46 7.67 2.28 43.58
N LYS A 47 8.57 1.84 42.70
CA LYS A 47 10.03 2.05 42.80
C LYS A 47 10.55 3.22 41.95
N CYS A 48 9.73 3.83 41.11
CA CYS A 48 10.14 4.82 40.12
C CYS A 48 9.73 6.25 40.54
N SER A 49 10.34 7.25 39.91
CA SER A 49 9.88 8.64 39.93
C SER A 49 9.27 8.97 38.58
N CYS A 50 8.12 9.66 38.57
CA CYS A 50 7.41 10.02 37.35
C CYS A 50 7.10 11.51 37.35
N GLN A 51 7.59 12.22 36.35
CA GLN A 51 7.52 13.67 36.26
C GLN A 51 7.33 14.07 34.79
N GLN A 52 6.26 14.82 34.50
CA GLN A 52 5.92 15.30 33.15
C GLN A 52 6.14 14.21 32.07
N ARG A 53 5.46 13.05 32.25
CA ARG A 53 5.46 11.88 31.36
C ARG A 53 6.83 11.22 31.09
N THR A 54 7.83 11.49 31.93
CA THR A 54 9.03 10.64 32.04
C THR A 54 8.84 9.67 33.20
N VAL A 55 9.09 8.38 32.96
CA VAL A 55 9.10 7.32 33.98
C VAL A 55 10.56 6.91 34.24
N ARG A 56 11.12 7.37 35.36
CA ARG A 56 12.53 7.14 35.74
C ARG A 56 12.62 6.12 36.87
N CYS A 57 13.16 4.95 36.51
CA CYS A 57 13.23 3.73 37.32
C CYS A 57 14.68 3.30 37.60
N VAL A 58 15.62 4.24 37.64
CA VAL A 58 17.07 3.97 37.64
C VAL A 58 17.57 3.39 38.97
N LYS A 59 18.45 2.36 38.90
CA LYS A 59 19.08 1.68 40.06
C LYS A 59 18.10 1.04 41.05
N GLN A 60 16.91 0.65 40.58
CA GLN A 60 15.81 0.17 41.43
C GLN A 60 15.78 -1.34 41.68
N GLN A 61 16.75 -2.10 41.19
CA GLN A 61 16.78 -3.57 41.29
C GLN A 61 15.46 -4.18 40.73
N LEU A 62 15.12 -3.79 39.50
CA LEU A 62 13.99 -4.35 38.76
C LEU A 62 14.44 -5.54 37.91
N ASP A 63 13.88 -6.73 38.14
CA ASP A 63 14.10 -7.92 37.28
C ASP A 63 13.17 -7.95 36.05
N LYS A 64 12.16 -7.08 36.00
CA LYS A 64 11.18 -6.95 34.91
C LYS A 64 10.81 -5.48 34.67
N ILE A 65 10.34 -5.19 33.46
CA ILE A 65 9.73 -3.90 33.10
C ILE A 65 8.42 -3.75 33.90
N PRO A 66 8.20 -2.64 34.64
CA PRO A 66 6.93 -2.36 35.29
C PRO A 66 5.88 -1.85 34.28
N GLU A 67 4.60 -2.00 34.59
CA GLU A 67 3.52 -1.30 33.88
C GLU A 67 3.66 0.22 34.08
N MET A 68 3.25 1.03 33.10
CA MET A 68 3.53 2.49 33.07
C MET A 68 2.29 3.30 32.65
N PRO A 69 2.18 4.59 33.05
CA PRO A 69 1.13 5.48 32.57
C PRO A 69 1.12 5.55 31.04
N LEU A 70 -0.06 5.44 30.42
CA LEU A 70 -0.20 5.34 28.96
C LEU A 70 0.30 6.57 28.19
N ASP A 71 0.39 7.73 28.84
CA ASP A 71 0.89 8.96 28.23
C ASP A 71 2.43 9.09 28.22
N THR A 72 3.16 8.12 28.78
CA THR A 72 4.63 8.16 28.93
C THR A 72 5.37 8.40 27.61
N ASN A 73 6.26 9.39 27.60
CA ASN A 73 7.07 9.80 26.45
C ASN A 73 8.55 9.37 26.55
N ILE A 74 9.07 9.18 27.77
CA ILE A 74 10.46 8.77 28.04
C ILE A 74 10.45 7.72 29.14
N VAL A 75 11.14 6.60 28.91
CA VAL A 75 11.30 5.51 29.88
C VAL A 75 12.78 5.31 30.20
N ASP A 76 13.15 5.45 31.47
CA ASP A 76 14.52 5.35 31.95
C ASP A 76 14.68 4.20 32.96
N LEU A 77 14.99 3.00 32.44
CA LEU A 77 15.11 1.74 33.18
C LEU A 77 16.58 1.35 33.45
N ARG A 78 17.53 2.29 33.36
CA ARG A 78 18.98 2.02 33.43
C ARG A 78 19.43 1.45 34.78
N TYR A 79 20.52 0.67 34.76
CA TYR A 79 21.18 0.09 35.93
C TYR A 79 20.25 -0.83 36.76
N ASN A 80 19.48 -1.69 36.09
CA ASN A 80 18.56 -2.65 36.71
C ASN A 80 18.99 -4.10 36.43
N HIS A 81 18.08 -5.06 36.61
CA HIS A 81 18.34 -6.50 36.48
C HIS A 81 17.42 -7.16 35.44
N ILE A 82 16.82 -6.37 34.55
CA ILE A 82 15.82 -6.80 33.56
C ILE A 82 16.46 -7.77 32.58
N ARG A 83 15.82 -8.93 32.34
CA ARG A 83 16.41 -10.07 31.59
C ARG A 83 15.76 -10.35 30.24
N GLU A 84 14.55 -9.84 30.05
CA GLU A 84 13.69 -10.00 28.89
C GLU A 84 12.90 -8.71 28.66
N VAL A 85 12.53 -8.42 27.40
CA VAL A 85 11.51 -7.44 27.04
C VAL A 85 10.30 -8.24 26.56
N PRO A 86 9.25 -8.43 27.38
CA PRO A 86 8.06 -9.15 26.95
C PRO A 86 7.39 -8.49 25.74
N THR A 87 6.83 -9.29 24.83
CA THR A 87 5.98 -8.77 23.75
C THR A 87 4.84 -7.94 24.38
N ASN A 88 4.62 -6.73 23.86
CA ASN A 88 3.69 -5.73 24.41
C ASN A 88 4.11 -5.06 25.74
N ALA A 89 5.35 -5.18 26.22
CA ALA A 89 5.80 -4.51 27.46
C ALA A 89 5.73 -2.97 27.44
N PHE A 90 5.58 -2.37 26.25
CA PHE A 90 5.36 -0.95 26.05
C PHE A 90 4.07 -0.66 25.25
N ALA A 91 3.15 -1.62 25.14
CA ALA A 91 1.93 -1.44 24.36
C ALA A 91 1.03 -0.34 24.94
N GLY A 92 0.46 0.47 24.06
CA GLY A 92 -0.32 1.65 24.44
C GLY A 92 0.52 2.90 24.70
N LEU A 93 1.85 2.80 24.87
CA LEU A 93 2.76 3.95 25.03
C LEU A 93 3.04 4.64 23.68
N SER A 94 1.98 5.05 22.98
CA SER A 94 2.03 5.62 21.61
C SER A 94 2.81 6.94 21.51
N HIS A 95 3.04 7.60 22.65
CA HIS A 95 3.80 8.83 22.78
C HIS A 95 5.29 8.61 23.11
N LEU A 96 5.75 7.36 23.25
CA LEU A 96 7.11 7.03 23.66
C LEU A 96 8.14 7.33 22.56
N HIS A 97 9.04 8.29 22.81
CA HIS A 97 10.08 8.74 21.89
C HIS A 97 11.48 8.24 22.27
N THR A 98 11.72 7.90 23.55
CA THR A 98 13.04 7.46 24.06
C THR A 98 12.91 6.34 25.08
N VAL A 99 13.68 5.27 24.91
CA VAL A 99 13.76 4.13 25.84
C VAL A 99 15.20 3.86 26.22
N PHE A 100 15.52 3.99 27.51
CA PHE A 100 16.79 3.56 28.08
C PHE A 100 16.64 2.21 28.80
N LEU A 101 17.15 1.15 28.18
CA LEU A 101 17.26 -0.21 28.73
C LEU A 101 18.72 -0.64 28.96
N ASN A 102 19.69 0.25 28.74
CA ASN A 102 21.11 -0.04 28.92
C ASN A 102 21.49 -0.29 30.39
N GLU A 103 22.64 -0.94 30.63
CA GLU A 103 23.10 -1.35 31.98
C GLU A 103 22.05 -2.28 32.66
N ASN A 104 21.67 -3.36 31.98
CA ASN A 104 20.70 -4.37 32.45
C ASN A 104 21.24 -5.79 32.20
N GLN A 105 20.37 -6.81 32.20
CA GLN A 105 20.73 -8.22 32.04
C GLN A 105 20.03 -8.91 30.86
N LEU A 106 19.53 -8.14 29.88
CA LEU A 106 18.82 -8.65 28.70
C LEU A 106 19.70 -9.66 27.96
N ARG A 107 19.17 -10.85 27.65
CA ARG A 107 19.93 -11.93 26.97
C ARG A 107 19.62 -12.09 25.49
N ARG A 108 18.48 -11.59 25.03
CA ARG A 108 17.98 -11.68 23.66
C ARG A 108 17.01 -10.55 23.39
N ILE A 109 16.70 -10.34 22.11
CA ILE A 109 15.54 -9.54 21.68
C ILE A 109 14.64 -10.46 20.85
N GLU A 110 13.43 -10.71 21.35
CA GLU A 110 12.39 -11.50 20.67
C GLU A 110 11.76 -10.69 19.51
N PRO A 111 11.12 -11.34 18.53
CA PRO A 111 10.32 -10.63 17.52
C PRO A 111 9.23 -9.77 18.19
N ASP A 112 8.88 -8.63 17.58
CA ASP A 112 7.89 -7.68 18.10
C ASP A 112 8.18 -7.11 19.51
N ALA A 113 9.38 -7.26 20.08
CA ALA A 113 9.69 -6.80 21.45
C ALA A 113 9.44 -5.30 21.69
N PHE A 114 9.59 -4.47 20.65
CA PHE A 114 9.34 -3.02 20.68
C PHE A 114 8.11 -2.61 19.83
N ARG A 115 7.25 -3.57 19.48
CA ARG A 115 6.07 -3.33 18.66
C ARG A 115 5.09 -2.36 19.32
N GLY A 116 4.53 -1.45 18.52
CA GLY A 116 3.58 -0.44 18.98
C GLY A 116 4.22 0.89 19.41
N LEU A 117 5.51 1.10 19.10
CA LEU A 117 6.26 2.32 19.42
C LEU A 117 6.59 3.20 18.18
N PRO A 118 5.60 3.66 17.39
CA PRO A 118 5.84 4.41 16.15
C PRO A 118 6.44 5.81 16.36
N GLY A 119 6.57 6.27 17.62
CA GLY A 119 7.26 7.50 18.00
C GLY A 119 8.75 7.33 18.30
N LEU A 120 9.25 6.10 18.48
CA LEU A 120 10.57 5.86 19.08
C LEU A 120 11.70 6.37 18.17
N LYS A 121 12.47 7.35 18.66
CA LYS A 121 13.65 7.92 17.99
C LYS A 121 14.96 7.30 18.49
N TYR A 122 15.05 7.04 19.80
CA TYR A 122 16.29 6.61 20.46
C TYR A 122 16.06 5.38 21.35
N LEU A 123 16.84 4.31 21.11
CA LEU A 123 16.74 3.04 21.82
C LEU A 123 18.12 2.60 22.32
N TYR A 124 18.30 2.65 23.65
CA TYR A 124 19.56 2.30 24.31
C TYR A 124 19.47 0.89 24.90
N LEU A 125 20.19 -0.06 24.29
CA LEU A 125 20.27 -1.47 24.68
C LEU A 125 21.71 -1.92 24.98
N ASN A 126 22.67 -1.00 24.91
CA ASN A 126 24.08 -1.21 25.17
C ASN A 126 24.35 -1.66 26.62
N LYS A 127 25.51 -2.29 26.87
CA LYS A 127 25.87 -2.83 28.20
C LYS A 127 24.77 -3.73 28.80
N ASN A 128 24.33 -4.70 28.01
CA ASN A 128 23.45 -5.77 28.43
C ASN A 128 24.21 -7.11 28.28
N ARG A 129 23.51 -8.22 28.06
CA ARG A 129 24.08 -9.56 27.82
C ARG A 129 23.48 -10.21 26.57
N ILE A 130 23.05 -9.39 25.60
CA ILE A 130 22.29 -9.83 24.43
C ILE A 130 23.20 -10.69 23.56
N VAL A 131 22.80 -11.93 23.30
CA VAL A 131 23.52 -12.88 22.42
C VAL A 131 22.84 -13.00 21.06
N GLU A 132 21.52 -12.85 21.05
CA GLU A 132 20.62 -13.16 19.93
C GLU A 132 19.67 -11.97 19.71
N VAL A 133 19.57 -11.51 18.47
CA VAL A 133 18.56 -10.54 18.03
C VAL A 133 17.74 -11.24 16.96
N ALA A 134 16.47 -11.49 17.23
CA ALA A 134 15.61 -12.22 16.32
C ALA A 134 15.33 -11.41 15.02
N PRO A 135 14.99 -12.08 13.91
CA PRO A 135 14.36 -11.43 12.78
C PRO A 135 13.13 -10.62 13.22
N SER A 136 12.93 -9.45 12.62
CA SER A 136 11.85 -8.52 12.97
C SER A 136 11.82 -8.01 14.42
N ALA A 137 12.93 -8.11 15.17
CA ALA A 137 13.04 -7.56 16.53
C ALA A 137 12.90 -6.02 16.61
N PHE A 138 13.15 -5.31 15.50
CA PHE A 138 13.06 -3.86 15.37
C PHE A 138 12.01 -3.38 14.35
N ASP A 139 11.17 -4.27 13.82
CA ASP A 139 10.13 -3.90 12.86
C ASP A 139 9.08 -2.97 13.51
N SER A 140 8.53 -2.04 12.74
CA SER A 140 7.69 -0.92 13.22
C SER A 140 8.44 0.20 13.98
N LEU A 141 9.77 0.16 14.07
CA LEU A 141 10.58 1.26 14.62
C LEU A 141 11.01 2.26 13.53
N ASP A 142 10.08 2.60 12.64
CA ASP A 142 10.32 3.31 11.37
C ASP A 142 10.89 4.74 11.55
N ARG A 143 10.80 5.29 12.77
CA ARG A 143 11.34 6.60 13.17
C ARG A 143 12.63 6.54 13.99
N LEU A 144 13.20 5.35 14.19
CA LEU A 144 14.38 5.18 15.04
C LEU A 144 15.62 5.74 14.36
N GLN A 145 16.14 6.84 14.91
CA GLN A 145 17.30 7.58 14.40
C GLN A 145 18.63 7.03 14.94
N SER A 146 18.64 6.41 16.13
CA SER A 146 19.86 5.87 16.73
C SER A 146 19.60 4.62 17.58
N LEU A 147 20.36 3.56 17.29
CA LEU A 147 20.27 2.25 17.93
C LEU A 147 21.62 1.87 18.57
N TYR A 148 21.61 1.74 19.90
CA TYR A 148 22.80 1.43 20.68
C TYR A 148 22.77 -0.03 21.17
N LEU A 149 23.54 -0.91 20.52
CA LEU A 149 23.68 -2.33 20.85
C LEU A 149 25.11 -2.72 21.32
N HIS A 150 26.02 -1.75 21.36
CA HIS A 150 27.42 -1.94 21.75
C HIS A 150 27.61 -2.46 23.18
N PHE A 151 28.77 -3.07 23.49
CA PHE A 151 29.01 -3.77 24.77
C PHE A 151 27.89 -4.78 25.11
N ASN A 152 27.62 -5.69 24.19
CA ASN A 152 26.77 -6.86 24.40
C ASN A 152 27.58 -8.14 24.08
N ASN A 153 26.91 -9.28 23.86
CA ASN A 153 27.54 -10.55 23.53
C ASN A 153 26.99 -11.13 22.21
N ILE A 154 26.55 -10.26 21.29
CA ILE A 154 25.90 -10.66 20.03
C ILE A 154 26.92 -11.41 19.18
N THR A 155 26.64 -12.66 18.81
CA THR A 155 27.57 -13.49 18.00
C THR A 155 27.27 -13.45 16.50
N THR A 156 26.01 -13.24 16.15
CA THR A 156 25.50 -13.14 14.78
C THR A 156 24.09 -12.52 14.79
N PHE A 157 23.56 -12.22 13.62
CA PHE A 157 22.19 -11.77 13.37
C PHE A 157 21.80 -12.20 11.96
N GLU A 158 20.50 -12.32 11.66
CA GLU A 158 20.04 -12.79 10.35
C GLU A 158 20.00 -11.70 9.28
N LYS A 159 19.98 -12.09 8.00
CA LYS A 159 19.79 -11.17 6.88
C LYS A 159 18.41 -10.52 7.01
N GLY A 160 18.39 -9.19 7.09
CA GLY A 160 17.15 -8.42 7.29
C GLY A 160 16.89 -7.95 8.73
N THR A 161 17.73 -8.31 9.72
CA THR A 161 17.58 -7.86 11.12
C THR A 161 17.57 -6.33 11.29
N PHE A 162 18.19 -5.60 10.36
CA PHE A 162 18.16 -4.13 10.30
C PHE A 162 17.46 -3.60 9.04
N SER A 163 16.60 -4.40 8.38
CA SER A 163 15.88 -3.95 7.19
C SER A 163 14.77 -2.94 7.53
N ASN A 164 14.37 -2.13 6.55
CA ASN A 164 13.29 -1.13 6.66
C ASN A 164 13.48 0.00 7.68
N MET A 165 14.61 0.06 8.40
CA MET A 165 14.94 1.13 9.36
C MET A 165 15.39 2.41 8.65
N ALA A 166 14.53 2.96 7.78
CA ALA A 166 14.89 4.01 6.82
C ALA A 166 15.38 5.32 7.46
N ALA A 167 14.98 5.61 8.70
CA ALA A 167 15.40 6.78 9.47
C ALA A 167 16.70 6.59 10.29
N LEU A 168 17.30 5.39 10.28
CA LEU A 168 18.41 5.03 11.17
C LEU A 168 19.74 5.64 10.70
N GLU A 169 20.18 6.70 11.38
CA GLU A 169 21.42 7.41 11.04
C GLU A 169 22.66 6.87 11.76
N ARG A 170 22.48 6.31 12.97
CA ARG A 170 23.57 5.85 13.84
C ARG A 170 23.31 4.43 14.36
N LEU A 171 24.17 3.48 13.97
CA LEU A 171 24.13 2.08 14.43
C LEU A 171 25.43 1.72 15.15
N PHE A 172 25.33 1.38 16.43
CA PHE A 172 26.47 1.11 17.29
C PHE A 172 26.48 -0.35 17.76
N LEU A 173 27.35 -1.18 17.18
CA LEU A 173 27.50 -2.62 17.42
C LEU A 173 28.88 -3.01 18.00
N TYR A 174 29.77 -2.05 18.26
CA TYR A 174 31.12 -2.29 18.75
C TYR A 174 31.17 -3.01 20.12
N GLY A 175 32.26 -3.71 20.42
CA GLY A 175 32.39 -4.45 21.68
C GLY A 175 31.36 -5.58 21.82
N ASN A 176 31.14 -6.35 20.75
CA ASN A 176 30.27 -7.54 20.73
C ASN A 176 31.10 -8.78 20.38
N GLN A 177 30.45 -9.89 20.03
CA GLN A 177 31.10 -11.16 19.65
C GLN A 177 30.85 -11.52 18.18
N ILE A 178 30.56 -10.53 17.32
CA ILE A 178 30.18 -10.72 15.92
C ILE A 178 31.40 -11.25 15.14
N ARG A 179 31.26 -12.44 14.57
CA ARG A 179 32.29 -13.08 13.74
C ARG A 179 32.11 -12.84 12.25
N ARG A 180 30.88 -13.00 11.76
CA ARG A 180 30.53 -12.90 10.34
C ARG A 180 29.31 -12.00 10.16
N ILE A 181 29.25 -11.31 9.03
CA ILE A 181 28.18 -10.38 8.68
C ILE A 181 27.49 -10.95 7.43
N PRO A 182 26.19 -11.30 7.48
CA PRO A 182 25.47 -11.86 6.33
C PRO A 182 25.46 -10.92 5.12
N GLU A 183 25.54 -11.46 3.91
CA GLU A 183 25.53 -10.66 2.69
C GLU A 183 24.22 -9.88 2.52
N GLY A 184 24.31 -8.55 2.53
CA GLY A 184 23.16 -7.65 2.59
C GLY A 184 22.65 -7.33 4.00
N ALA A 185 23.43 -7.58 5.06
CA ALA A 185 23.09 -7.23 6.45
C ALA A 185 22.60 -5.80 6.66
N PHE A 186 23.20 -4.84 5.93
CA PHE A 186 22.99 -3.41 6.07
C PHE A 186 22.38 -2.76 4.81
N THR A 187 21.94 -3.55 3.82
CA THR A 187 21.22 -3.01 2.66
C THR A 187 19.81 -2.60 3.08
N GLY A 188 19.40 -1.38 2.73
CA GLY A 188 18.14 -0.79 3.19
C GLY A 188 18.27 0.19 4.36
N LEU A 189 19.50 0.63 4.68
CA LEU A 189 19.80 1.70 5.65
C LEU A 189 20.27 3.00 4.95
N PRO A 190 19.43 3.68 4.13
CA PRO A 190 19.87 4.79 3.28
C PRO A 190 20.30 6.05 4.05
N ALA A 191 19.84 6.24 5.28
CA ALA A 191 20.19 7.37 6.14
C ALA A 191 21.44 7.15 7.01
N LEU A 192 22.08 5.97 6.94
CA LEU A 192 23.15 5.59 7.86
C LEU A 192 24.44 6.40 7.61
N LYS A 193 24.76 7.27 8.56
CA LYS A 193 25.96 8.14 8.54
C LYS A 193 27.10 7.60 9.39
N ARG A 194 26.81 6.77 10.40
CA ARG A 194 27.82 6.28 11.36
C ARG A 194 27.57 4.81 11.77
N LEU A 195 28.60 3.97 11.60
CA LEU A 195 28.58 2.54 11.90
C LEU A 195 29.82 2.12 12.70
N ARG A 196 29.64 1.69 13.95
CA ARG A 196 30.72 1.19 14.80
C ARG A 196 30.63 -0.33 14.93
N LEU A 197 31.60 -1.04 14.38
CA LEU A 197 31.76 -2.51 14.36
C LEU A 197 33.15 -2.96 14.85
N ASP A 198 33.95 -2.03 15.35
CA ASP A 198 35.20 -2.26 16.07
C ASP A 198 34.99 -3.10 17.35
N ASP A 199 36.08 -3.59 17.96
CA ASP A 199 36.04 -4.49 19.13
C ASP A 199 35.11 -5.71 18.96
N ASN A 200 35.03 -6.25 17.74
CA ASN A 200 34.35 -7.50 17.41
C ASN A 200 35.33 -8.53 16.82
N PRO A 201 35.15 -9.83 17.08
CA PRO A 201 36.02 -10.90 16.59
C PRO A 201 35.77 -11.23 15.10
N LEU A 202 35.83 -10.23 14.22
CA LEU A 202 35.48 -10.36 12.79
C LEU A 202 36.44 -11.31 12.04
N GLU A 203 35.83 -12.28 11.35
CA GLU A 203 36.49 -13.28 10.51
C GLU A 203 36.55 -12.73 9.07
N CYS A 204 37.67 -12.12 8.71
CA CYS A 204 37.91 -11.51 7.40
C CYS A 204 38.36 -12.56 6.37
N ASP A 205 37.49 -13.55 6.12
CA ASP A 205 37.62 -14.50 5.01
C ASP A 205 36.77 -14.08 3.79
N CYS A 206 36.76 -14.90 2.73
CA CYS A 206 36.04 -14.62 1.49
C CYS A 206 34.55 -14.22 1.69
N SER A 207 33.89 -14.68 2.77
CA SER A 207 32.50 -14.32 3.08
C SER A 207 32.31 -12.85 3.51
N LEU A 208 33.38 -12.11 3.80
CA LEU A 208 33.34 -10.70 4.19
C LEU A 208 33.79 -9.72 3.08
N LEU A 209 34.27 -10.23 1.93
CA LEU A 209 34.78 -9.43 0.81
C LEU A 209 33.73 -8.45 0.23
N TRP A 210 32.46 -8.85 0.18
CA TRP A 210 31.35 -7.97 -0.24
C TRP A 210 31.24 -6.74 0.67
N PHE A 211 31.41 -6.91 1.98
CA PHE A 211 31.27 -5.81 2.94
C PHE A 211 32.48 -4.88 2.88
N ARG A 212 33.68 -5.42 2.66
CA ARG A 212 34.89 -4.62 2.35
C ARG A 212 34.67 -3.72 1.14
N ARG A 213 34.01 -4.20 0.07
CA ARG A 213 33.66 -3.38 -1.11
C ARG A 213 32.68 -2.26 -0.76
N VAL A 214 31.58 -2.58 -0.06
CA VAL A 214 30.60 -1.59 0.42
C VAL A 214 31.25 -0.50 1.29
N LEU A 215 32.14 -0.87 2.22
CA LEU A 215 32.88 0.09 3.05
C LEU A 215 33.86 0.94 2.23
N HIS A 216 34.51 0.34 1.23
CA HIS A 216 35.42 1.06 0.34
C HIS A 216 34.69 2.10 -0.53
N GLU A 217 33.49 1.77 -1.02
CA GLU A 217 32.63 2.65 -1.82
C GLU A 217 32.00 3.76 -0.95
N ALA A 218 31.51 3.42 0.24
CA ALA A 218 30.83 4.36 1.14
C ALA A 218 31.76 5.28 1.96
N ARG A 219 33.10 5.19 1.79
CA ARG A 219 34.14 5.92 2.55
C ARG A 219 33.98 7.45 2.63
N GLN A 220 33.19 8.07 1.75
CA GLN A 220 32.94 9.52 1.75
C GLN A 220 31.62 9.92 2.43
N THR A 221 30.71 8.97 2.69
CA THR A 221 29.35 9.23 3.19
C THR A 221 29.03 8.48 4.49
N LEU A 222 29.72 7.37 4.77
CA LEU A 222 29.55 6.55 5.96
C LEU A 222 30.84 6.54 6.80
N LEU A 223 30.76 7.09 8.02
CA LEU A 223 31.82 6.95 9.02
C LEU A 223 31.73 5.55 9.65
N ALA A 224 32.35 4.58 8.99
CA ALA A 224 32.46 3.20 9.45
C ALA A 224 33.80 2.91 10.16
N THR A 225 33.76 2.05 11.16
CA THR A 225 34.96 1.48 11.81
C THR A 225 34.73 -0.02 12.03
N SER A 226 35.72 -0.84 11.66
CA SER A 226 35.66 -2.29 11.76
C SER A 226 37.07 -2.87 11.65
N SER A 227 37.43 -3.79 12.56
CA SER A 227 38.78 -4.36 12.68
C SER A 227 38.74 -5.88 12.57
N CYS A 228 39.60 -6.45 11.74
CA CYS A 228 39.71 -7.91 11.60
C CYS A 228 40.34 -8.56 12.85
N ALA A 229 39.85 -9.73 13.23
CA ALA A 229 40.38 -10.55 14.32
C ALA A 229 40.87 -11.92 13.87
N THR A 230 40.43 -12.42 12.72
CA THR A 230 41.06 -13.53 11.98
C THR A 230 41.01 -13.23 10.46
N PRO A 231 41.85 -13.87 9.63
CA PRO A 231 42.99 -14.72 9.98
C PRO A 231 44.13 -13.91 10.65
N GLU A 232 45.10 -14.63 11.23
CA GLU A 232 46.16 -14.05 12.08
C GLU A 232 46.95 -12.91 11.41
N GLN A 233 47.13 -13.01 10.09
CA GLN A 233 47.83 -12.04 9.25
C GLN A 233 47.10 -10.70 9.08
N LEU A 234 45.80 -10.65 9.43
CA LEU A 234 44.94 -9.47 9.30
C LEU A 234 44.52 -8.87 10.65
N VAL A 235 44.93 -9.43 11.78
CA VAL A 235 44.56 -8.98 13.13
C VAL A 235 44.83 -7.48 13.32
N GLY A 236 43.81 -6.75 13.77
CA GLY A 236 43.86 -5.31 14.05
C GLY A 236 43.83 -4.40 12.82
N LYS A 237 43.87 -4.96 11.59
CA LYS A 237 43.71 -4.15 10.36
C LYS A 237 42.25 -3.72 10.19
N SER A 238 42.07 -2.50 9.70
CA SER A 238 40.78 -1.96 9.29
C SER A 238 40.26 -2.69 8.05
N LEU A 239 39.00 -3.16 8.08
CA LEU A 239 38.40 -3.93 6.98
C LEU A 239 38.32 -3.13 5.66
N ALA A 240 38.13 -1.81 5.75
CA ALA A 240 38.07 -0.93 4.58
C ALA A 240 39.45 -0.78 3.90
N ASP A 241 40.54 -1.01 4.64
CA ASP A 241 41.92 -0.74 4.21
C ASP A 241 42.62 -1.97 3.60
N LEU A 242 41.96 -3.13 3.59
CA LEU A 242 42.45 -4.37 2.98
C LEU A 242 42.33 -4.40 1.46
N GLY A 243 43.17 -5.20 0.80
CA GLY A 243 43.06 -5.58 -0.61
C GLY A 243 42.05 -6.71 -0.83
N GLU A 244 41.78 -7.09 -2.07
CA GLU A 244 40.88 -8.23 -2.35
C GLU A 244 41.62 -9.58 -2.32
N ASP A 245 42.90 -9.59 -2.64
CA ASP A 245 43.75 -10.78 -2.60
C ASP A 245 43.97 -11.33 -1.18
N ASP A 246 43.81 -10.47 -0.15
CA ASP A 246 43.88 -10.83 1.28
C ASP A 246 42.84 -11.90 1.70
N PHE A 247 41.78 -12.11 0.91
CA PHE A 247 40.62 -12.95 1.25
C PHE A 247 40.62 -14.36 0.62
N HIS A 248 41.56 -14.67 -0.29
CA HIS A 248 41.89 -16.03 -0.78
C HIS A 248 40.75 -16.92 -1.34
N CYS A 249 39.71 -16.34 -1.95
CA CYS A 249 38.56 -17.04 -2.54
C CYS A 249 38.90 -18.06 -3.66
N THR A 250 38.05 -19.10 -3.86
CA THR A 250 38.22 -20.14 -4.90
C THR A 250 36.94 -20.48 -5.68
N LYS A 251 37.09 -20.81 -6.97
CA LYS A 251 35.98 -21.16 -7.90
C LYS A 251 35.44 -22.59 -7.69
N PRO A 252 34.26 -22.94 -8.26
CA PRO A 252 33.66 -24.26 -8.06
C PRO A 252 34.31 -25.38 -8.88
N GLU A 253 34.27 -26.60 -8.35
CA GLU A 253 34.71 -27.86 -8.99
C GLU A 253 33.78 -29.02 -8.60
N ILE A 254 33.41 -29.89 -9.56
CA ILE A 254 32.51 -31.04 -9.32
C ILE A 254 33.30 -32.27 -8.87
N VAL A 255 32.83 -32.86 -7.76
CA VAL A 255 33.45 -34.00 -7.06
C VAL A 255 32.60 -35.27 -7.18
N SER A 256 31.29 -35.14 -7.47
CA SER A 256 30.41 -36.27 -7.80
C SER A 256 29.51 -35.92 -8.99
N GLU A 257 29.56 -36.79 -10.00
CA GLU A 257 28.79 -36.73 -11.24
C GLU A 257 27.49 -37.55 -11.13
N PRO A 258 26.41 -37.20 -11.85
CA PRO A 258 25.20 -38.02 -11.95
C PRO A 258 25.43 -39.31 -12.77
N ARG A 259 24.44 -40.21 -12.80
CA ARG A 259 24.51 -41.51 -13.50
C ARG A 259 23.15 -41.91 -14.07
N ASP A 260 23.17 -42.62 -15.20
CA ASP A 260 21.98 -43.18 -15.85
C ASP A 260 21.13 -44.05 -14.89
N ILE A 261 19.81 -43.98 -15.06
CA ILE A 261 18.81 -44.75 -14.31
C ILE A 261 17.69 -45.28 -15.23
N GLU A 262 17.23 -46.49 -14.96
CA GLU A 262 16.04 -47.09 -15.56
C GLU A 262 15.00 -47.32 -14.46
N ILE A 263 13.75 -46.90 -14.67
CA ILE A 263 12.74 -46.82 -13.61
C ILE A 263 11.32 -47.07 -14.16
N SER A 264 10.41 -47.58 -13.34
CA SER A 264 9.00 -47.80 -13.74
C SER A 264 8.09 -46.63 -13.38
N ASN A 265 7.07 -46.41 -14.20
CA ASN A 265 6.09 -45.35 -14.04
C ASN A 265 5.43 -45.40 -12.63
N GLY A 266 5.47 -44.28 -11.90
CA GLY A 266 5.01 -44.13 -10.51
C GLY A 266 6.07 -44.32 -9.41
N GLN A 267 7.32 -44.68 -9.73
CA GLN A 267 8.40 -44.84 -8.73
C GLN A 267 9.19 -43.53 -8.51
N THR A 268 10.04 -43.47 -7.48
CA THR A 268 10.90 -42.31 -7.16
C THR A 268 12.31 -42.45 -7.76
N ALA A 269 12.73 -41.49 -8.59
CA ALA A 269 14.11 -41.36 -9.09
C ALA A 269 14.97 -40.45 -8.20
N VAL A 270 16.29 -40.67 -8.21
CA VAL A 270 17.30 -39.81 -7.55
C VAL A 270 18.60 -39.74 -8.37
N PHE A 271 19.09 -38.53 -8.64
CA PHE A 271 20.42 -38.26 -9.22
C PHE A 271 21.30 -37.53 -8.21
N THR A 272 22.59 -37.87 -8.10
CA THR A 272 23.52 -37.21 -7.16
C THR A 272 24.52 -36.30 -7.86
N CYS A 273 24.66 -35.08 -7.35
CA CYS A 273 25.68 -34.11 -7.79
C CYS A 273 26.31 -33.45 -6.56
N LYS A 274 27.64 -33.28 -6.55
CA LYS A 274 28.37 -32.63 -5.44
C LYS A 274 29.53 -31.78 -5.97
N ALA A 275 29.69 -30.57 -5.44
CA ALA A 275 30.77 -29.66 -5.80
C ALA A 275 31.44 -29.02 -4.57
N HIS A 276 32.68 -28.57 -4.76
CA HIS A 276 33.52 -27.86 -3.80
C HIS A 276 33.87 -26.46 -4.33
N GLY A 277 34.21 -25.52 -3.46
CA GLY A 277 34.59 -24.13 -3.78
C GLY A 277 34.44 -23.23 -2.54
N ASP A 278 35.05 -22.04 -2.55
CA ASP A 278 34.97 -21.07 -1.44
C ASP A 278 34.69 -19.65 -1.96
N PRO A 279 33.47 -19.11 -1.78
CA PRO A 279 32.38 -19.62 -0.93
C PRO A 279 31.75 -20.91 -1.48
N ARG A 280 31.14 -21.71 -0.60
CA ARG A 280 30.52 -23.00 -0.99
C ARG A 280 29.53 -22.81 -2.16
N PRO A 281 29.67 -23.58 -3.26
CA PRO A 281 28.81 -23.39 -4.42
C PRO A 281 27.38 -23.90 -4.21
N GLU A 282 26.45 -23.18 -4.83
CA GLU A 282 25.06 -23.57 -5.04
C GLU A 282 24.98 -24.61 -6.18
N ILE A 283 24.13 -25.63 -6.02
CA ILE A 283 23.88 -26.66 -7.04
C ILE A 283 22.52 -26.43 -7.68
N VAL A 284 22.53 -26.37 -9.00
CA VAL A 284 21.39 -26.22 -9.91
C VAL A 284 21.31 -27.48 -10.78
N TRP A 285 20.10 -27.91 -11.17
CA TRP A 285 19.90 -29.02 -12.10
C TRP A 285 19.31 -28.57 -13.42
N MET A 286 19.57 -29.34 -14.48
CA MET A 286 19.12 -29.11 -15.85
C MET A 286 18.56 -30.41 -16.43
N LEU A 287 17.52 -30.32 -17.26
CA LEU A 287 16.91 -31.42 -18.02
C LEU A 287 16.94 -31.05 -19.51
N ASP A 288 17.57 -31.89 -20.33
CA ASP A 288 17.76 -31.70 -21.77
C ASP A 288 18.31 -30.29 -22.14
N ALA A 289 19.22 -29.80 -21.27
CA ALA A 289 19.88 -28.49 -21.26
C ALA A 289 19.07 -27.27 -20.79
N ASP A 290 17.77 -27.41 -20.46
CA ASP A 290 17.00 -26.36 -19.78
C ASP A 290 17.13 -26.47 -18.25
N GLU A 291 17.20 -25.35 -17.51
CA GLU A 291 17.31 -25.33 -16.05
C GLU A 291 16.00 -25.77 -15.38
N ILE A 292 16.08 -26.68 -14.40
CA ILE A 292 14.91 -27.25 -13.69
C ILE A 292 14.36 -26.23 -12.68
N HIS A 293 13.69 -25.21 -13.20
CA HIS A 293 12.87 -24.26 -12.46
C HIS A 293 11.46 -24.85 -12.24
N SER A 294 11.35 -25.85 -11.35
CA SER A 294 10.12 -26.64 -11.20
C SER A 294 9.29 -26.26 -9.98
N ASP A 295 8.05 -25.83 -10.22
CA ASP A 295 6.95 -25.78 -9.22
C ASP A 295 6.26 -27.16 -9.03
N ASP A 296 6.84 -28.24 -9.55
CA ASP A 296 6.34 -29.59 -9.35
C ASP A 296 6.82 -30.13 -7.99
N THR A 297 5.88 -30.35 -7.07
CA THR A 297 6.14 -30.89 -5.73
C THR A 297 6.79 -32.28 -5.72
N ARG A 298 6.77 -33.01 -6.84
CA ARG A 298 7.53 -34.25 -7.04
C ARG A 298 9.04 -34.01 -7.11
N ILE A 299 9.46 -32.90 -7.69
CA ILE A 299 10.85 -32.60 -8.03
C ILE A 299 11.51 -31.78 -6.90
N ASN A 300 12.50 -32.38 -6.24
CA ASN A 300 13.08 -31.85 -5.00
C ASN A 300 14.62 -31.93 -5.05
N VAL A 301 15.31 -30.79 -4.93
CA VAL A 301 16.78 -30.77 -4.74
C VAL A 301 17.09 -30.94 -3.25
N LEU A 302 17.88 -31.96 -2.92
CA LEU A 302 18.27 -32.34 -1.57
C LEU A 302 19.44 -31.47 -1.05
N PRO A 303 19.61 -31.29 0.27
CA PRO A 303 20.65 -30.42 0.85
C PRO A 303 22.12 -30.80 0.55
N ASP A 304 22.36 -31.97 -0.04
CA ASP A 304 23.68 -32.42 -0.47
C ASP A 304 23.98 -32.16 -1.96
N GLY A 305 23.02 -31.60 -2.71
CA GLY A 305 23.10 -31.31 -4.14
C GLY A 305 22.39 -32.33 -5.05
N SER A 306 21.86 -33.44 -4.51
CA SER A 306 21.14 -34.46 -5.30
C SER A 306 19.74 -34.01 -5.75
N LEU A 307 19.30 -34.37 -6.95
CA LEU A 307 17.91 -34.23 -7.40
C LEU A 307 17.11 -35.49 -7.03
N ARG A 308 15.86 -35.32 -6.57
CA ARG A 308 14.86 -36.38 -6.37
C ARG A 308 13.62 -36.05 -7.20
N ILE A 309 13.00 -37.06 -7.81
CA ILE A 309 11.73 -36.95 -8.53
C ILE A 309 10.82 -38.07 -8.02
N ASP A 310 9.78 -37.73 -7.27
CA ASP A 310 8.74 -38.67 -6.85
C ASP A 310 7.72 -38.94 -7.97
N GLU A 311 7.01 -40.08 -7.92
CA GLU A 311 5.96 -40.44 -8.88
C GLU A 311 6.36 -40.19 -10.37
N VAL A 312 7.50 -40.75 -10.79
CA VAL A 312 8.09 -40.55 -12.13
C VAL A 312 7.14 -41.01 -13.23
N THR A 313 6.92 -40.14 -14.21
CA THR A 313 6.09 -40.38 -15.39
C THR A 313 6.94 -40.50 -16.65
N ALA A 314 6.34 -40.93 -17.76
CA ALA A 314 7.01 -40.96 -19.07
C ALA A 314 7.43 -39.56 -19.58
N ALA A 315 6.95 -38.46 -18.99
CA ALA A 315 7.34 -37.09 -19.35
C ALA A 315 8.62 -36.61 -18.64
N ASP A 316 9.04 -37.29 -17.56
CA ASP A 316 10.27 -36.95 -16.83
C ASP A 316 11.53 -37.58 -17.46
N ALA A 317 11.38 -38.39 -18.52
CA ALA A 317 12.47 -39.08 -19.20
C ALA A 317 13.28 -38.13 -20.10
N GLY A 318 14.59 -38.02 -19.84
CA GLY A 318 15.51 -37.14 -20.57
C GLY A 318 16.94 -37.22 -20.01
N MET A 319 17.79 -36.26 -20.38
CA MET A 319 19.18 -36.14 -19.93
C MET A 319 19.31 -35.10 -18.80
N TYR A 320 19.79 -35.53 -17.64
CA TYR A 320 19.96 -34.71 -16.44
C TYR A 320 21.42 -34.30 -16.23
N GLU A 321 21.65 -33.00 -16.06
CA GLU A 321 22.95 -32.39 -15.73
C GLU A 321 22.82 -31.53 -14.47
N CYS A 322 23.94 -31.27 -13.78
CA CYS A 322 23.99 -30.26 -12.73
C CYS A 322 25.02 -29.16 -13.02
N ARG A 323 24.75 -27.97 -12.50
CA ARG A 323 25.59 -26.78 -12.60
C ARG A 323 25.90 -26.27 -11.19
N ALA A 324 27.18 -26.09 -10.87
CA ALA A 324 27.64 -25.55 -9.60
C ALA A 324 28.15 -24.12 -9.76
N ARG A 325 27.68 -23.17 -8.94
CA ARG A 325 28.05 -21.73 -9.04
C ARG A 325 28.39 -21.11 -7.69
N ASN A 326 29.38 -20.21 -7.66
CA ASN A 326 29.62 -19.26 -6.56
C ASN A 326 30.05 -17.89 -7.15
N ASN A 327 30.34 -16.90 -6.29
CA ASN A 327 30.76 -15.57 -6.74
C ASN A 327 32.17 -15.53 -7.41
N MET A 328 32.88 -16.66 -7.47
CA MET A 328 34.17 -16.84 -8.15
C MET A 328 34.07 -17.64 -9.47
N GLY A 329 32.91 -18.19 -9.84
CA GLY A 329 32.71 -18.85 -11.13
C GLY A 329 31.61 -19.92 -11.16
N GLN A 330 31.56 -20.68 -12.25
CA GLN A 330 30.63 -21.80 -12.47
C GLN A 330 31.27 -22.99 -13.19
N VAL A 331 30.67 -24.17 -13.05
CA VAL A 331 31.06 -25.44 -13.69
C VAL A 331 29.83 -26.32 -13.93
N GLN A 332 29.85 -27.23 -14.90
CA GLN A 332 28.75 -28.16 -15.25
C GLN A 332 29.24 -29.62 -15.23
N SER A 333 28.32 -30.55 -14.96
CA SER A 333 28.57 -32.00 -14.92
C SER A 333 28.49 -32.64 -16.30
N ARG A 334 28.68 -33.96 -16.33
CA ARG A 334 28.24 -34.81 -17.44
C ARG A 334 26.72 -35.04 -17.38
N PRO A 335 26.08 -35.32 -18.53
CA PRO A 335 24.67 -35.71 -18.59
C PRO A 335 24.46 -37.18 -18.19
N ALA A 336 23.33 -37.45 -17.55
CA ALA A 336 22.88 -38.75 -17.11
C ALA A 336 21.43 -39.01 -17.54
N ARG A 337 21.14 -40.17 -18.12
CA ARG A 337 19.83 -40.45 -18.75
C ARG A 337 18.84 -41.11 -17.80
N MET A 338 17.59 -40.66 -17.80
CA MET A 338 16.46 -41.43 -17.25
C MET A 338 15.68 -42.15 -18.36
N VAL A 339 15.37 -43.42 -18.16
CA VAL A 339 14.46 -44.21 -19.03
C VAL A 339 13.28 -44.72 -18.20
N VAL A 340 12.06 -44.54 -18.70
CA VAL A 340 10.82 -44.86 -17.96
C VAL A 340 10.03 -45.98 -18.64
N SER A 341 9.72 -47.06 -17.91
CA SER A 341 8.99 -48.23 -18.40
C SER A 341 7.49 -48.20 -18.06
N ASN A 342 6.64 -48.57 -19.03
CA ASN A 342 5.16 -48.55 -18.90
C ASN A 342 4.51 -49.90 -18.56
N GLU A 343 5.27 -50.94 -18.17
CA GLU A 343 4.67 -52.19 -17.70
C GLU A 343 4.13 -52.04 -16.27
N VAL A 344 2.80 -52.11 -16.13
CA VAL A 344 2.14 -52.06 -14.82
C VAL A 344 2.23 -53.43 -14.16
N ILE A 345 3.24 -53.61 -13.30
CA ILE A 345 3.33 -54.76 -12.40
C ILE A 345 2.38 -54.49 -11.22
N GLU A 346 1.39 -55.37 -11.01
CA GLU A 346 0.61 -55.39 -9.77
C GLU A 346 1.57 -55.68 -8.60
N THR A 347 1.88 -54.65 -7.82
CA THR A 347 2.82 -54.76 -6.71
C THR A 347 2.12 -55.35 -5.50
N GLU A 348 2.58 -56.52 -5.05
CA GLU A 348 2.14 -57.09 -3.78
C GLU A 348 2.35 -56.08 -2.65
N ALA A 349 1.34 -55.91 -1.80
CA ALA A 349 1.36 -54.86 -0.80
C ALA A 349 2.47 -55.13 0.23
N GLU A 350 3.42 -54.20 0.34
CA GLU A 350 4.71 -54.40 1.02
C GLU A 350 4.78 -53.55 2.30
N ALA A 351 5.13 -54.21 3.42
CA ALA A 351 5.34 -53.53 4.70
C ALA A 351 6.54 -52.55 4.64
N PRO A 352 6.57 -51.50 5.48
CA PRO A 352 7.57 -50.45 5.35
C PRO A 352 8.99 -50.96 5.62
N LYS A 353 9.97 -50.51 4.83
CA LYS A 353 11.39 -50.87 4.96
C LYS A 353 12.24 -49.60 4.98
N PHE A 354 13.24 -49.53 5.85
CA PHE A 354 14.17 -48.39 5.85
C PHE A 354 15.11 -48.45 4.64
N ILE A 355 15.06 -47.40 3.82
CA ILE A 355 16.07 -47.10 2.80
C ILE A 355 17.28 -46.44 3.47
N GLN A 356 17.02 -45.53 4.42
CA GLN A 356 18.07 -44.83 5.17
C GLN A 356 17.62 -44.56 6.61
N THR A 357 18.31 -45.18 7.56
CA THR A 357 18.14 -44.99 9.01
C THR A 357 18.99 -43.84 9.53
N PRO A 358 18.67 -43.27 10.71
CA PRO A 358 19.55 -42.33 11.38
C PRO A 358 20.76 -43.07 12.00
N PRO A 359 21.86 -42.39 12.31
CA PRO A 359 22.94 -42.98 13.11
C PRO A 359 22.45 -43.35 14.51
N ALA A 360 22.92 -44.49 15.05
CA ALA A 360 22.49 -44.95 16.38
C ALA A 360 22.91 -43.99 17.52
N GLU A 361 24.04 -43.31 17.35
CA GLU A 361 24.53 -42.25 18.23
C GLU A 361 25.01 -41.06 17.39
N VAL A 362 24.77 -39.83 17.85
CA VAL A 362 25.19 -38.58 17.21
C VAL A 362 25.71 -37.61 18.28
N GLU A 363 27.00 -37.31 18.25
CA GLU A 363 27.59 -36.23 19.06
C GLU A 363 27.55 -34.90 18.31
N LEU A 364 27.11 -33.85 19.01
CA LEU A 364 27.06 -32.47 18.54
C LEU A 364 27.77 -31.54 19.51
N LYS A 365 28.09 -30.33 19.05
CA LYS A 365 28.41 -29.19 19.91
C LYS A 365 27.23 -28.24 19.93
N VAL A 366 27.02 -27.52 21.04
CA VAL A 366 26.00 -26.47 21.12
C VAL A 366 26.19 -25.49 19.95
N GLY A 367 25.11 -25.23 19.21
CA GLY A 367 25.12 -24.41 17.99
C GLY A 367 25.19 -25.18 16.67
N ALA A 368 25.52 -26.49 16.68
CA ALA A 368 25.56 -27.30 15.46
C ALA A 368 24.15 -27.73 15.01
N ALA A 369 23.97 -27.94 13.70
CA ALA A 369 22.75 -28.52 13.15
C ALA A 369 22.71 -30.04 13.32
N LEU A 370 21.54 -30.58 13.66
CA LEU A 370 21.25 -32.01 13.70
C LEU A 370 20.42 -32.41 12.48
N VAL A 371 20.83 -33.48 11.80
CA VAL A 371 20.06 -34.13 10.72
C VAL A 371 19.94 -35.62 11.03
N LEU A 372 18.71 -36.12 11.14
CA LEU A 372 18.41 -37.53 11.34
C LEU A 372 17.56 -38.04 10.17
N HIS A 373 18.16 -38.89 9.33
CA HIS A 373 17.45 -39.50 8.21
C HIS A 373 16.47 -40.57 8.67
N CYS A 374 15.30 -40.64 8.06
CA CYS A 374 14.35 -41.75 8.24
C CYS A 374 13.56 -41.97 6.95
N VAL A 375 14.28 -42.42 5.91
CA VAL A 375 13.72 -42.63 4.57
C VAL A 375 13.26 -44.09 4.47
N VAL A 376 12.02 -44.30 4.00
CA VAL A 376 11.38 -45.63 3.92
C VAL A 376 10.73 -45.88 2.56
N SER A 377 10.74 -47.14 2.11
CA SER A 377 9.86 -47.67 1.07
C SER A 377 8.68 -48.42 1.69
N GLY A 378 7.64 -48.69 0.90
CA GLY A 378 6.51 -49.55 1.27
C GLY A 378 5.29 -49.27 0.37
N ALA A 379 4.41 -50.25 0.22
CA ALA A 379 3.22 -50.16 -0.62
C ALA A 379 1.96 -50.64 0.15
N PRO A 380 0.98 -49.76 0.46
CA PRO A 380 0.91 -48.32 0.18
C PRO A 380 2.00 -47.51 0.90
N THR A 381 2.21 -46.26 0.48
CA THR A 381 3.24 -45.35 1.00
C THR A 381 3.20 -45.24 2.53
N PRO A 382 4.32 -45.43 3.26
CA PRO A 382 4.32 -45.36 4.72
C PRO A 382 4.12 -43.95 5.27
N SER A 383 3.21 -43.81 6.24
CA SER A 383 3.13 -42.63 7.12
C SER A 383 4.28 -42.64 8.12
N ILE A 384 4.85 -41.48 8.46
CA ILE A 384 6.07 -41.35 9.28
C ILE A 384 5.81 -40.43 10.48
N LEU A 385 6.25 -40.86 11.67
CA LEU A 385 6.08 -40.17 12.95
C LEU A 385 7.39 -40.16 13.73
N TRP A 386 7.87 -38.98 14.13
CA TRP A 386 9.00 -38.85 15.05
C TRP A 386 8.56 -38.60 16.50
N LYS A 387 9.32 -39.17 17.43
CA LYS A 387 9.28 -38.89 18.86
C LYS A 387 10.64 -38.47 19.38
N PHE A 388 10.65 -37.69 20.46
CA PHE A 388 11.83 -37.35 21.27
C PHE A 388 11.56 -37.80 22.70
N ASN A 389 12.49 -38.56 23.29
CA ASN A 389 12.35 -39.19 24.61
C ASN A 389 10.98 -39.90 24.79
N ASN A 390 10.56 -40.64 23.75
CA ASN A 390 9.28 -41.34 23.61
C ASN A 390 8.00 -40.48 23.66
N GLN A 391 8.10 -39.16 23.57
CA GLN A 391 6.96 -38.24 23.38
C GLN A 391 6.89 -37.75 21.93
N ASN A 392 5.69 -37.55 21.38
CA ASN A 392 5.52 -37.01 20.02
C ASN A 392 6.11 -35.59 19.95
N ILE A 393 6.87 -35.30 18.90
CA ILE A 393 7.54 -33.99 18.77
C ILE A 393 6.52 -32.89 18.46
N GLN A 394 6.44 -31.88 19.32
CA GLN A 394 5.64 -30.66 19.14
C GLN A 394 6.51 -29.38 19.11
N ASN A 395 7.83 -29.51 19.05
CA ASN A 395 8.79 -28.41 19.13
C ASN A 395 8.99 -27.74 17.76
N GLY A 396 8.59 -26.47 17.62
CA GLY A 396 8.71 -25.68 16.38
C GLY A 396 10.15 -25.41 15.91
N ARG A 397 11.17 -25.67 16.73
CA ARG A 397 12.59 -25.65 16.30
C ARG A 397 12.96 -26.85 15.41
N ILE A 398 12.13 -27.89 15.39
CA ILE A 398 12.39 -29.14 14.66
C ILE A 398 11.53 -29.17 13.39
N LYS A 399 12.18 -29.25 12.23
CA LYS A 399 11.53 -29.35 10.90
C LYS A 399 11.55 -30.80 10.44
N LEU A 400 10.39 -31.31 10.01
CA LEU A 400 10.27 -32.62 9.36
C LEU A 400 10.16 -32.42 7.85
N PHE A 401 10.89 -33.22 7.08
CA PHE A 401 10.94 -33.16 5.62
C PHE A 401 10.14 -34.29 4.98
N GLY A 402 9.67 -34.09 3.73
CA GLY A 402 8.80 -35.04 3.02
C GLY A 402 9.39 -36.44 2.82
N ASN A 403 10.72 -36.58 2.86
CA ASN A 403 11.41 -37.88 2.83
C ASN A 403 11.44 -38.60 4.20
N GLY A 404 10.75 -38.09 5.22
CA GLY A 404 10.74 -38.62 6.59
C GLY A 404 11.86 -38.14 7.49
N SER A 405 12.85 -37.39 6.99
CA SER A 405 13.99 -36.94 7.79
C SER A 405 13.62 -35.79 8.75
N LEU A 406 14.30 -35.74 9.89
CA LEU A 406 14.19 -34.72 10.92
C LEU A 406 15.42 -33.80 10.88
N ILE A 407 15.21 -32.48 10.91
CA ILE A 407 16.28 -31.48 11.02
C ILE A 407 15.99 -30.53 12.17
N LEU A 408 16.98 -30.32 13.04
CA LEU A 408 17.01 -29.27 14.05
C LEU A 408 18.17 -28.32 13.67
N PRO A 409 17.89 -27.08 13.21
CA PRO A 409 18.94 -26.20 12.64
C PRO A 409 20.03 -25.78 13.62
N VAL A 410 19.71 -25.68 14.92
CA VAL A 410 20.63 -25.25 15.99
C VAL A 410 20.34 -26.09 17.24
N ALA A 411 21.28 -26.95 17.61
CA ALA A 411 21.17 -27.82 18.78
C ALA A 411 21.60 -27.12 20.08
N THR A 412 20.80 -27.27 21.12
CA THR A 412 21.06 -26.84 22.50
C THR A 412 21.32 -28.04 23.41
N LEU A 413 21.78 -27.81 24.65
CA LEU A 413 21.99 -28.90 25.61
C LEU A 413 20.70 -29.70 25.90
N ASP A 414 19.55 -29.04 25.85
CA ASP A 414 18.22 -29.64 26.09
C ASP A 414 17.70 -30.48 24.91
N ASP A 415 18.37 -30.44 23.75
CA ASP A 415 18.06 -31.29 22.59
C ASP A 415 18.82 -32.64 22.64
N GLY A 416 19.59 -32.90 23.70
CA GLY A 416 20.16 -34.22 23.97
C GLY A 416 19.08 -35.23 24.39
N GLY A 417 19.06 -36.40 23.76
CA GLY A 417 18.06 -37.43 24.05
C GLY A 417 17.88 -38.46 22.95
N VAL A 418 16.91 -39.36 23.12
CA VAL A 418 16.60 -40.42 22.15
C VAL A 418 15.51 -39.97 21.20
N TYR A 419 15.86 -39.83 19.93
CA TYR A 419 14.94 -39.59 18.83
C TYR A 419 14.51 -40.93 18.20
N SER A 420 13.21 -41.19 18.17
CA SER A 420 12.62 -42.42 17.63
C SER A 420 11.79 -42.10 16.39
N CYS A 421 12.16 -42.65 15.24
CA CYS A 421 11.33 -42.62 14.05
C CYS A 421 10.46 -43.89 13.98
N TYR A 422 9.19 -43.73 13.64
CA TYR A 422 8.23 -44.79 13.37
C TYR A 422 7.65 -44.60 11.96
N ALA A 423 7.62 -45.66 11.16
CA ALA A 423 6.98 -45.66 9.85
C ALA A 423 5.94 -46.78 9.76
N GLY A 424 4.77 -46.51 9.18
CA GLY A 424 3.65 -47.44 9.13
C GLY A 424 2.73 -47.27 7.92
N ASN A 425 2.37 -48.38 7.28
CA ASN A 425 1.32 -48.46 6.25
C ASN A 425 0.28 -49.52 6.65
N ALA A 426 -0.63 -49.87 5.72
CA ALA A 426 -1.68 -50.86 5.96
C ALA A 426 -1.17 -52.30 6.17
N ILE A 427 0.10 -52.59 5.86
CA ILE A 427 0.69 -53.93 5.84
C ILE A 427 1.64 -54.17 7.02
N GLY A 428 2.26 -53.11 7.55
CA GLY A 428 3.09 -53.21 8.75
C GLY A 428 3.64 -51.88 9.24
N ASN A 429 4.50 -51.97 10.26
CA ASN A 429 5.27 -50.83 10.76
C ASN A 429 6.71 -51.23 11.11
N VAL A 430 7.59 -50.24 11.15
CA VAL A 430 8.99 -50.33 11.59
C VAL A 430 9.35 -49.12 12.43
N SER A 431 10.38 -49.23 13.27
CA SER A 431 10.91 -48.10 14.03
C SER A 431 12.41 -48.20 14.24
N VAL A 432 13.06 -47.04 14.45
CA VAL A 432 14.51 -46.93 14.66
C VAL A 432 14.80 -45.75 15.60
N ASN A 433 15.82 -45.91 16.45
CA ASN A 433 16.22 -44.93 17.44
C ASN A 433 17.61 -44.35 17.13
N ALA A 434 17.81 -43.07 17.44
CA ALA A 434 19.08 -42.36 17.43
C ALA A 434 19.27 -41.62 18.76
N THR A 435 20.43 -41.79 19.40
CA THR A 435 20.77 -41.11 20.66
C THR A 435 21.64 -39.90 20.37
N VAL A 436 21.12 -38.70 20.62
CA VAL A 436 21.84 -37.44 20.40
C VAL A 436 22.44 -36.96 21.71
N GLN A 437 23.74 -36.62 21.70
CA GLN A 437 24.42 -35.94 22.80
C GLN A 437 24.90 -34.57 22.33
N VAL A 438 24.63 -33.51 23.10
CA VAL A 438 25.04 -32.15 22.75
C VAL A 438 26.01 -31.63 23.80
N ASN A 439 27.27 -31.43 23.39
CA ASN A 439 28.37 -31.08 24.28
C ASN A 439 28.66 -29.57 24.28
N ALA A 440 28.95 -29.02 25.46
CA ALA A 440 29.41 -27.64 25.60
C ALA A 440 30.85 -27.47 25.07
N ALA A 441 31.14 -26.32 24.47
CA ALA A 441 32.48 -26.03 23.95
C ALA A 441 33.46 -25.68 25.08
N GLY A 442 34.37 -26.61 25.41
CA GLY A 442 35.50 -26.36 26.29
C GLY A 442 36.63 -25.57 25.61
N PRO A 443 37.49 -24.88 26.38
CA PRO A 443 38.63 -24.13 25.84
C PRO A 443 39.70 -25.06 25.27
N ALA A 444 40.37 -24.62 24.20
CA ALA A 444 41.43 -25.39 23.56
C ALA A 444 42.71 -25.40 24.42
N SER A 445 43.24 -26.60 24.70
CA SER A 445 44.56 -26.81 25.31
C SER A 445 45.50 -27.47 24.30
N THR A 446 46.74 -26.98 24.23
CA THR A 446 47.74 -27.47 23.26
C THR A 446 48.63 -28.58 23.84
N SER A 447 48.65 -29.71 23.14
CA SER A 447 49.75 -30.68 23.02
C SER A 447 50.43 -31.27 24.29
N ALA A 448 49.96 -32.47 24.64
CA ALA A 448 50.75 -33.71 24.75
C ALA A 448 51.86 -33.92 25.84
N ALA A 449 51.56 -34.90 26.72
CA ALA A 449 52.49 -35.89 27.34
C ALA A 449 53.45 -35.40 28.46
N PRO A 450 53.99 -36.30 29.33
CA PRO A 450 53.87 -37.77 29.34
C PRO A 450 53.26 -38.36 30.65
N ASP A 451 53.58 -39.64 30.89
CA ASP A 451 52.91 -40.66 31.73
C ASP A 451 53.24 -40.66 33.24
N SER A 452 52.65 -41.62 33.97
CA SER A 452 52.98 -42.17 35.31
C SER A 452 52.21 -41.65 36.53
N SER A 453 52.37 -42.36 37.66
CA SER A 453 51.36 -42.44 38.73
C SER A 453 51.95 -42.52 40.17
N ALA A 454 51.04 -42.50 41.16
CA ALA A 454 51.21 -42.84 42.58
C ALA A 454 51.64 -41.74 43.60
N LEU A 455 50.60 -41.16 44.25
CA LEU A 455 50.45 -40.94 45.71
C LEU A 455 51.36 -39.91 46.47
N PRO A 456 50.95 -39.46 47.70
CA PRO A 456 51.40 -38.19 48.34
C PRO A 456 52.24 -38.46 49.62
N PRO A 457 52.42 -37.55 50.64
CA PRO A 457 52.03 -36.12 50.78
C PRO A 457 53.12 -35.17 51.38
N SER A 458 52.82 -33.86 51.58
CA SER A 458 52.92 -33.08 52.85
C SER A 458 53.33 -31.58 52.78
N SER A 459 52.78 -30.80 53.74
CA SER A 459 53.30 -29.60 54.44
C SER A 459 53.77 -28.27 53.74
N SER A 460 52.98 -27.22 53.96
CA SER A 460 53.32 -25.89 54.55
C SER A 460 54.21 -24.80 53.86
N ALA A 461 53.54 -23.68 53.52
CA ALA A 461 53.74 -22.30 54.07
C ALA A 461 54.71 -21.23 53.47
N THR A 462 54.17 -19.98 53.42
CA THR A 462 54.79 -18.63 53.57
C THR A 462 55.36 -17.80 52.38
N LEU A 463 55.37 -16.46 52.61
CA LEU A 463 55.68 -15.26 51.77
C LEU A 463 57.03 -14.60 52.20
N PRO A 464 57.48 -13.36 51.83
CA PRO A 464 57.26 -12.41 50.67
C PRO A 464 58.56 -11.71 50.10
N SER A 465 58.41 -10.68 49.23
CA SER A 465 59.18 -9.38 49.14
C SER A 465 60.33 -9.13 48.11
N THR A 466 60.79 -7.86 47.98
CA THR A 466 61.49 -7.15 46.83
C THR A 466 62.54 -6.08 47.35
N PRO A 467 63.11 -5.01 46.69
CA PRO A 467 62.93 -4.31 45.37
C PRO A 467 64.23 -3.73 44.66
N ALA A 468 64.11 -2.63 43.87
CA ALA A 468 65.14 -1.70 43.27
C ALA A 468 65.90 -2.16 41.98
N GLY A 469 66.56 -1.31 41.14
CA GLY A 469 66.72 0.18 41.00
C GLY A 469 68.19 0.62 40.69
N THR A 470 68.60 1.76 40.06
CA THR A 470 67.99 2.91 39.29
C THR A 470 69.12 3.79 38.66
N SER A 471 69.02 4.39 37.44
CA SER A 471 70.08 5.27 36.81
C SER A 471 69.64 6.10 35.56
N VAL A 472 70.28 7.26 35.25
CA VAL A 472 69.99 8.18 34.08
C VAL A 472 71.21 9.02 33.60
N GLN A 473 71.36 9.33 32.28
CA GLN A 473 71.89 10.60 31.68
C GLN A 473 71.64 10.70 30.13
N ASP A 474 72.09 11.79 29.45
CA ASP A 474 71.31 12.53 28.41
C ASP A 474 72.08 12.98 27.11
N GLU A 475 71.35 13.62 26.18
CA GLU A 475 71.71 14.61 25.11
C GLU A 475 71.63 14.28 23.57
N THR A 476 70.44 14.57 23.00
CA THR A 476 70.18 15.46 21.80
C THR A 476 70.23 15.03 20.31
N VAL A 477 69.43 15.80 19.55
CA VAL A 477 69.32 16.03 18.08
C VAL A 477 68.26 15.19 17.31
N SER A 478 67.43 15.92 16.54
CA SER A 478 66.06 15.56 16.09
C SER A 478 65.95 15.51 14.54
N PRO A 479 64.76 15.31 13.89
CA PRO A 479 63.42 15.04 14.43
C PRO A 479 62.61 13.91 13.76
N ALA A 480 61.77 13.20 14.55
CA ALA A 480 60.72 12.31 14.06
C ALA A 480 59.57 12.13 15.09
N ALA A 481 58.77 13.17 15.34
CA ALA A 481 57.52 13.08 16.11
C ALA A 481 56.54 12.13 15.36
N THR A 482 55.90 11.10 15.93
CA THR A 482 55.50 10.72 17.31
C THR A 482 54.58 11.71 18.05
N THR A 483 53.32 11.29 18.18
CA THR A 483 52.21 11.93 18.93
C THR A 483 51.16 10.86 19.28
N THR A 484 50.50 10.81 20.43
CA THR A 484 50.83 11.25 21.83
C THR A 484 49.76 10.63 22.74
N LEU A 485 50.07 10.19 23.96
CA LEU A 485 49.01 10.00 24.97
C LEU A 485 48.56 11.38 25.49
N ALA A 486 47.24 11.61 25.53
CA ALA A 486 46.67 12.86 26.00
C ALA A 486 46.72 12.99 27.54
N ALA A 487 46.98 14.21 28.03
CA ALA A 487 46.95 14.53 29.46
C ALA A 487 45.55 14.98 29.91
N LYS A 488 45.25 14.80 31.21
CA LYS A 488 43.97 15.16 31.83
C LYS A 488 43.86 16.67 32.13
N ALA A 489 42.64 17.22 32.09
CA ALA A 489 42.30 18.64 32.30
C ALA A 489 40.90 18.84 32.92
N SER A 490 40.73 19.88 33.75
CA SER A 490 39.47 20.30 34.39
C SER A 490 38.49 20.98 33.40
N PRO A 491 37.19 21.16 33.76
CA PRO A 491 36.18 21.67 32.83
C PRO A 491 36.24 23.17 32.54
N VAL A 492 35.86 23.56 31.33
CA VAL A 492 35.50 24.94 30.90
C VAL A 492 34.07 24.90 30.31
N VAL A 493 33.30 25.99 30.38
CA VAL A 493 31.89 26.06 29.92
C VAL A 493 31.56 27.41 29.25
N THR A 494 30.86 27.39 28.12
CA THR A 494 30.27 28.56 27.43
C THR A 494 28.82 28.31 26.97
N ILE A 495 28.09 29.38 26.66
CA ILE A 495 26.78 29.34 25.98
C ILE A 495 26.95 30.06 24.64
N ALA A 496 26.57 29.39 23.55
CA ALA A 496 26.91 29.79 22.17
C ALA A 496 26.30 31.15 21.72
N ASP A 497 25.17 31.57 22.30
CA ASP A 497 24.58 32.89 22.09
C ASP A 497 24.00 33.46 23.40
N PRO A 498 24.76 34.34 24.10
CA PRO A 498 24.32 34.94 25.35
C PRO A 498 23.56 36.28 25.17
N SER A 499 23.01 36.60 23.99
CA SER A 499 22.77 38.00 23.59
C SER A 499 21.34 38.49 23.27
N ASP A 500 20.26 37.86 23.78
CA ASP A 500 18.98 38.56 24.09
C ASP A 500 17.97 37.69 24.91
N PRO A 501 17.07 38.29 25.73
CA PRO A 501 16.03 37.55 26.48
C PRO A 501 14.77 37.25 25.64
N ARG A 502 14.09 36.12 25.89
CA ARG A 502 13.05 35.57 24.97
C ARG A 502 11.63 35.56 25.56
N THR A 503 10.63 36.02 24.83
CA THR A 503 9.21 36.02 25.26
C THR A 503 8.34 35.18 24.33
N LEU A 504 7.44 34.36 24.89
CA LEU A 504 6.65 33.34 24.21
C LEU A 504 5.17 33.30 24.70
N LYS A 505 4.32 32.51 24.04
CA LYS A 505 2.92 32.20 24.44
C LYS A 505 2.75 30.71 24.71
N THR A 506 1.73 30.31 25.49
CA THR A 506 1.57 28.87 25.78
C THR A 506 1.27 28.08 24.51
N GLY A 507 2.08 27.06 24.26
CA GLY A 507 2.07 26.26 23.03
C GLY A 507 3.28 26.49 22.10
N GLU A 508 4.05 27.57 22.27
CA GLU A 508 5.27 27.87 21.50
C GLU A 508 6.51 27.07 22.01
N GLN A 509 7.72 27.32 21.50
CA GLN A 509 8.93 26.52 21.78
C GLN A 509 10.17 27.39 22.10
N LEU A 510 11.08 26.86 22.92
CA LEU A 510 12.37 27.45 23.35
C LEU A 510 13.53 26.47 23.09
N THR A 511 14.73 26.96 22.75
CA THR A 511 15.97 26.17 22.69
C THR A 511 17.18 27.01 23.15
N LEU A 512 18.12 26.39 23.86
CA LEU A 512 19.38 26.95 24.41
C LEU A 512 20.54 25.94 24.24
N VAL A 513 21.79 26.41 24.07
CA VAL A 513 22.98 25.58 23.74
C VAL A 513 24.12 25.82 24.72
N CYS A 514 24.82 24.76 25.16
CA CYS A 514 25.93 24.82 26.10
C CYS A 514 27.12 24.00 25.61
N GLU A 515 28.30 24.63 25.57
CA GLU A 515 29.57 24.10 25.07
C GLU A 515 30.53 23.91 26.25
N THR A 516 31.38 22.87 26.23
CA THR A 516 32.29 22.53 27.33
C THR A 516 33.60 21.92 26.83
N GLU A 517 34.69 22.05 27.59
CA GLU A 517 35.97 21.36 27.31
C GLU A 517 36.51 20.68 28.57
N GLY A 518 37.05 19.46 28.47
CA GLY A 518 37.67 18.76 29.63
C GLY A 518 38.18 17.35 29.30
N ASN A 519 39.09 16.80 30.12
CA ASN A 519 39.58 15.43 29.97
C ASN A 519 39.85 14.75 31.35
N PRO A 520 39.08 13.74 31.78
CA PRO A 520 37.97 13.11 31.09
C PRO A 520 36.82 14.06 30.77
N VAL A 521 36.00 13.65 29.80
CA VAL A 521 34.74 14.28 29.40
C VAL A 521 33.93 14.71 30.62
N PRO A 522 33.49 15.99 30.72
CA PRO A 522 32.69 16.44 31.84
C PRO A 522 31.22 16.04 31.67
N HIS A 523 30.55 15.73 32.79
CA HIS A 523 29.10 15.60 32.86
C HIS A 523 28.48 17.00 32.87
N VAL A 524 27.57 17.28 31.94
CA VAL A 524 26.93 18.59 31.76
C VAL A 524 25.48 18.56 32.24
N GLU A 525 25.00 19.65 32.84
CA GLU A 525 23.61 19.84 33.27
C GLU A 525 23.13 21.28 33.07
N TRP A 526 21.83 21.46 32.83
CA TRP A 526 21.20 22.78 32.82
C TRP A 526 20.44 23.05 34.12
N LEU A 527 20.40 24.32 34.52
CA LEU A 527 19.78 24.85 35.73
C LEU A 527 18.76 25.93 35.34
N ARG A 528 17.60 25.97 35.99
CA ARG A 528 16.59 27.06 35.87
C ARG A 528 16.42 27.75 37.21
N ARG A 529 16.71 29.05 37.28
CA ARG A 529 16.76 29.84 38.52
C ARG A 529 17.66 29.20 39.61
N GLY A 530 18.73 28.52 39.20
CA GLY A 530 19.67 27.80 40.08
C GLY A 530 19.30 26.35 40.43
N GLU A 531 18.12 25.85 40.00
CA GLU A 531 17.68 24.48 40.27
C GLU A 531 17.82 23.57 39.03
N PRO A 532 18.36 22.34 39.13
CA PRO A 532 18.59 21.48 37.96
C PRO A 532 17.31 21.15 37.17
N ILE A 533 17.41 21.24 35.84
CA ILE A 533 16.31 21.00 34.91
C ILE A 533 16.20 19.50 34.64
N THR A 534 15.08 18.91 35.08
CA THR A 534 14.74 17.51 34.79
C THR A 534 14.18 17.35 33.39
N GLU A 535 14.64 16.36 32.64
CA GLU A 535 14.01 15.94 31.38
C GLU A 535 12.56 15.48 31.54
N THR A 536 11.77 15.76 30.52
CA THR A 536 10.34 15.51 30.41
C THR A 536 9.96 15.23 28.96
N ASN A 537 8.70 14.90 28.70
CA ASN A 537 8.17 14.83 27.32
C ASN A 537 8.29 16.10 26.48
N ARG A 538 8.58 17.21 27.14
CA ARG A 538 8.38 18.58 26.66
C ARG A 538 9.61 19.44 26.87
N ILE A 539 10.46 19.09 27.82
CA ILE A 539 11.74 19.70 28.20
C ILE A 539 12.77 18.58 28.03
N TYR A 540 13.60 18.61 26.98
CA TYR A 540 14.55 17.53 26.72
C TYR A 540 15.93 18.07 26.33
N PHE A 541 16.95 17.24 26.51
CA PHE A 541 18.31 17.57 26.09
C PHE A 541 18.72 16.80 24.82
N SER A 542 19.76 17.28 24.16
CA SER A 542 20.41 16.60 23.03
C SER A 542 21.91 16.86 23.02
N ASP A 543 22.71 15.79 23.10
CA ASP A 543 24.16 15.80 22.87
C ASP A 543 24.44 15.73 21.37
N ASP A 544 25.04 16.77 20.79
CA ASP A 544 25.37 16.81 19.35
C ASP A 544 26.81 16.34 19.08
N ASP A 545 26.96 15.01 19.19
CA ASP A 545 27.92 14.17 18.44
C ASP A 545 29.43 14.43 18.67
N SER A 546 29.75 15.35 19.58
CA SER A 546 31.03 15.54 20.29
C SER A 546 30.80 15.38 21.80
N ASP A 547 31.81 14.92 22.55
CA ASP A 547 31.72 14.73 24.01
C ASP A 547 31.77 16.07 24.80
N PHE A 548 31.24 17.14 24.21
CA PHE A 548 31.55 18.53 24.58
C PHE A 548 30.35 19.49 24.50
N GLU A 549 29.17 19.11 23.98
CA GLU A 549 28.04 20.03 23.80
C GLU A 549 26.69 19.43 24.25
N LEU A 550 25.91 20.17 25.06
CA LEU A 550 24.59 19.79 25.57
C LEU A 550 23.53 20.87 25.29
N THR A 551 22.65 20.61 24.33
CA THR A 551 21.52 21.49 23.99
C THR A 551 20.27 21.17 24.83
N LEU A 552 19.50 22.20 25.20
CA LEU A 552 18.21 22.14 25.92
C LEU A 552 17.08 22.68 25.04
N THR A 553 15.98 21.94 24.91
CA THR A 553 14.75 22.37 24.21
C THR A 553 13.51 22.25 25.11
N ILE A 554 12.61 23.23 25.04
CA ILE A 554 11.28 23.20 25.67
C ILE A 554 10.19 23.43 24.61
N GLU A 555 9.45 22.39 24.26
CA GLU A 555 8.22 22.44 23.46
C GLU A 555 7.02 22.91 24.29
N HIS A 556 5.95 23.32 23.60
CA HIS A 556 4.67 23.76 24.17
C HIS A 556 4.81 24.46 25.53
N VAL A 557 5.61 25.54 25.56
CA VAL A 557 5.98 26.27 26.77
C VAL A 557 4.73 26.69 27.56
N LYS A 558 4.83 26.83 28.88
CA LYS A 558 3.74 27.24 29.77
C LYS A 558 4.18 28.42 30.63
N GLU A 559 3.24 29.15 31.22
CA GLU A 559 3.50 30.28 32.13
C GLU A 559 4.58 29.99 33.19
N SER A 560 4.58 28.77 33.70
CA SER A 560 5.56 28.22 34.66
C SER A 560 7.00 28.08 34.16
N ASP A 561 7.26 28.19 32.85
CA ASP A 561 8.61 28.03 32.26
C ASP A 561 9.39 29.34 32.14
N SER A 562 8.76 30.46 32.51
CA SER A 562 9.40 31.77 32.64
C SER A 562 10.52 31.76 33.68
N GLY A 563 11.66 32.39 33.41
CA GLY A 563 12.80 32.53 34.34
C GLY A 563 14.19 32.43 33.71
N SER A 564 15.23 32.51 34.55
CA SER A 564 16.64 32.42 34.17
C SER A 564 17.12 30.98 33.97
N TYR A 565 18.06 30.78 33.03
CA TYR A 565 18.65 29.49 32.65
C TYR A 565 20.18 29.58 32.61
N GLU A 566 20.89 28.59 33.17
CA GLU A 566 22.35 28.51 33.33
C GLU A 566 22.83 27.06 33.05
N CYS A 567 24.08 26.86 32.63
CA CYS A 567 24.67 25.54 32.40
C CYS A 567 25.87 25.28 33.32
N ARG A 568 26.05 24.03 33.77
CA ARG A 568 27.15 23.56 34.65
C ARG A 568 27.77 22.28 34.11
N ALA A 569 29.09 22.12 34.27
CA ALA A 569 29.82 20.91 33.86
C ALA A 569 30.84 20.46 34.92
N GLU A 570 30.97 19.15 35.16
CA GLU A 570 31.80 18.54 36.20
C GLU A 570 32.63 17.35 35.68
N ASN A 571 33.91 17.26 36.03
CA ASN A 571 34.71 16.04 35.87
C ASN A 571 35.57 15.75 37.12
N GLU A 572 36.31 14.64 37.12
CA GLU A 572 37.18 14.22 38.24
C GLU A 572 38.31 15.21 38.61
N LEU A 573 38.46 16.32 37.88
CA LEU A 573 39.43 17.40 38.13
C LEU A 573 38.77 18.78 38.39
N GLY A 574 37.44 18.90 38.44
CA GLY A 574 36.78 20.16 38.84
C GLY A 574 35.38 20.37 38.27
N THR A 575 34.85 21.58 38.47
CA THR A 575 33.50 22.01 38.06
C THR A 575 33.53 23.44 37.53
N ALA A 576 32.76 23.74 36.49
CA ALA A 576 32.61 25.08 35.91
C ALA A 576 31.14 25.36 35.54
N SER A 577 30.75 26.63 35.34
CA SER A 577 29.38 27.05 35.03
C SER A 577 29.33 28.35 34.21
N SER A 578 28.24 28.57 33.48
CA SER A 578 28.05 29.67 32.51
C SER A 578 27.48 30.96 33.13
N GLY A 579 27.25 31.98 32.31
CA GLY A 579 26.29 33.05 32.61
C GLY A 579 24.83 32.59 32.42
N ALA A 580 23.86 33.42 32.84
CA ALA A 580 22.43 33.08 32.83
C ALA A 580 21.57 33.92 31.87
N VAL A 581 20.49 33.33 31.33
CA VAL A 581 19.61 33.89 30.25
C VAL A 581 18.12 33.79 30.61
N GLU A 582 17.27 34.79 30.31
CA GLU A 582 15.86 34.95 30.82
C GLU A 582 14.71 34.72 29.80
N VAL A 583 13.54 34.22 30.25
CA VAL A 583 12.38 33.76 29.42
C VAL A 583 10.97 34.06 30.03
N THR A 584 9.85 34.15 29.26
CA THR A 584 8.45 34.47 29.74
C THR A 584 7.24 33.88 28.93
N VAL A 585 6.08 33.50 29.55
CA VAL A 585 4.86 32.82 28.94
C VAL A 585 3.49 32.98 29.74
N ILE A 586 2.29 32.50 29.26
CA ILE A 586 0.89 32.56 29.89
C ILE A 586 -0.17 31.45 29.47
N ASN A 587 -1.12 30.90 30.31
CA ASN A 587 -1.96 29.64 30.08
C ASN A 587 -3.53 29.61 30.41
N ASP A 588 -4.36 28.61 29.96
CA ASP A 588 -5.86 28.41 30.19
C ASP A 588 -6.45 26.91 30.13
N VAL A 589 -7.82 26.70 30.05
CA VAL A 589 -8.75 25.59 29.53
C VAL A 589 -9.50 24.52 30.44
N GLY A 590 -10.45 23.68 29.90
CA GLY A 590 -11.56 22.93 30.62
C GLY A 590 -12.33 21.71 29.93
N PRO A 591 -13.56 21.27 30.37
CA PRO A 591 -14.15 19.86 30.32
C PRO A 591 -15.39 19.50 29.38
N PRO A 592 -15.81 18.20 29.15
CA PRO A 592 -16.62 17.63 28.00
C PRO A 592 -18.18 17.31 28.16
N ARG A 593 -18.87 16.71 27.13
CA ARG A 593 -20.37 16.65 26.89
C ARG A 593 -20.95 15.46 26.02
N PHE A 594 -22.23 15.56 25.57
CA PHE A 594 -22.85 14.80 24.45
C PHE A 594 -22.23 15.18 23.08
N LEU A 595 -22.15 14.22 22.15
CA LEU A 595 -21.79 14.47 20.74
C LEU A 595 -23.03 14.57 19.83
N PHE A 596 -24.03 13.73 20.08
CA PHE A 596 -25.30 13.75 19.36
C PHE A 596 -26.46 13.48 20.33
N GLU A 597 -27.28 14.49 20.57
CA GLU A 597 -28.45 14.45 21.45
C GLU A 597 -29.73 14.02 20.70
N PRO A 598 -30.72 13.42 21.39
CA PRO A 598 -32.08 13.28 20.86
C PRO A 598 -32.70 14.66 20.63
N TYR A 599 -33.09 14.95 19.39
CA TYR A 599 -33.77 16.19 19.00
C TYR A 599 -35.28 15.97 18.80
N ASP A 600 -36.06 17.05 18.95
CA ASP A 600 -37.50 17.05 18.61
C ASP A 600 -37.66 16.78 17.10
N LEU A 601 -38.49 15.80 16.73
CA LEU A 601 -38.61 15.23 15.38
C LEU A 601 -40.08 15.08 14.98
N ASP A 602 -40.46 15.71 13.87
CA ASP A 602 -41.74 15.47 13.21
C ASP A 602 -41.58 14.34 12.17
N ALA A 603 -42.34 13.25 12.32
CA ALA A 603 -42.24 12.08 11.45
C ALA A 603 -43.61 11.65 10.88
N ILE A 604 -43.61 11.06 9.69
CA ILE A 604 -44.83 10.73 8.96
C ILE A 604 -45.29 9.30 9.28
N GLU A 605 -46.60 9.14 9.51
CA GLU A 605 -47.26 7.84 9.69
C GLU A 605 -46.90 6.81 8.60
N GLY A 606 -46.52 5.60 9.04
CA GLY A 606 -46.05 4.49 8.20
C GLY A 606 -44.54 4.48 7.92
N THR A 607 -43.78 5.52 8.30
CA THR A 607 -42.31 5.54 8.12
C THR A 607 -41.56 4.83 9.25
N THR A 608 -40.24 4.73 9.15
CA THR A 608 -39.34 4.19 10.18
C THR A 608 -38.23 5.20 10.43
N ILE A 609 -37.88 5.44 11.71
CA ILE A 609 -36.96 6.51 12.13
C ILE A 609 -35.90 6.00 13.11
N GLU A 610 -34.84 6.80 13.30
CA GLU A 610 -33.85 6.70 14.36
C GLU A 610 -33.86 7.99 15.20
N LEU A 611 -33.75 7.86 16.52
CA LEU A 611 -33.44 8.96 17.44
C LEU A 611 -32.04 8.71 18.03
N PRO A 612 -31.05 9.60 17.81
CA PRO A 612 -29.67 9.37 18.23
C PRO A 612 -29.46 9.67 19.72
N CYS A 613 -28.40 9.09 20.31
CA CYS A 613 -27.93 9.43 21.66
C CYS A 613 -26.48 8.93 21.88
N LYS A 614 -25.48 9.82 21.78
CA LYS A 614 -24.02 9.52 21.85
C LYS A 614 -23.22 10.61 22.58
N ALA A 615 -22.09 10.27 23.19
CA ALA A 615 -21.19 11.21 23.89
C ALA A 615 -20.01 11.68 23.03
N GLU A 616 -19.37 12.79 23.43
CA GLU A 616 -18.08 13.24 22.84
C GLU A 616 -16.97 12.21 23.07
N ASP A 617 -17.07 11.48 24.20
CA ASP A 617 -16.18 10.39 24.57
C ASP A 617 -17.05 9.20 25.02
N ASP A 618 -17.43 8.33 24.06
CA ASP A 618 -18.33 7.19 24.30
C ASP A 618 -17.73 6.15 25.28
N ASP A 619 -16.40 6.12 25.49
CA ASP A 619 -15.72 5.21 26.42
C ASP A 619 -15.93 5.58 27.91
N ASP A 620 -16.24 6.84 28.22
CA ASP A 620 -16.56 7.30 29.60
C ASP A 620 -18.07 7.10 29.93
N VAL A 621 -18.87 6.60 28.99
CA VAL A 621 -20.33 6.39 29.15
C VAL A 621 -20.65 5.01 29.76
N LEU A 622 -21.03 5.02 31.03
CA LEU A 622 -21.37 3.82 31.80
C LEU A 622 -22.77 3.27 31.54
N GLN A 623 -23.71 4.10 31.05
CA GLN A 623 -25.10 3.68 30.84
C GLN A 623 -25.92 4.61 29.94
N THR A 624 -26.42 4.06 28.82
CA THR A 624 -27.48 4.66 28.00
C THR A 624 -28.85 4.07 28.36
N LYS A 625 -29.88 4.92 28.53
CA LYS A 625 -31.27 4.49 28.77
C LYS A 625 -32.26 5.42 28.08
N TRP A 626 -33.31 4.81 27.50
CA TRP A 626 -34.42 5.52 26.87
C TRP A 626 -35.74 5.39 27.64
N ARG A 627 -36.51 6.48 27.65
CA ARG A 627 -37.90 6.53 28.11
C ARG A 627 -38.78 7.18 27.05
N LYS A 628 -40.03 6.73 26.92
CA LYS A 628 -41.10 7.47 26.25
C LYS A 628 -42.11 7.94 27.31
N ASP A 629 -42.40 9.24 27.36
CA ASP A 629 -43.39 9.82 28.28
C ASP A 629 -43.18 9.37 29.74
N GLY A 630 -41.92 9.37 30.17
CA GLY A 630 -41.46 8.91 31.50
C GLY A 630 -41.34 7.38 31.67
N ARG A 631 -41.98 6.57 30.82
CA ARG A 631 -41.95 5.09 30.87
C ARG A 631 -40.71 4.56 30.16
N THR A 632 -39.92 3.72 30.83
CA THR A 632 -38.74 3.08 30.22
C THR A 632 -39.15 2.15 29.08
N LEU A 633 -38.47 2.25 27.94
CA LEU A 633 -38.72 1.41 26.77
C LEU A 633 -37.96 0.07 26.86
N THR A 634 -38.52 -0.96 26.26
CA THR A 634 -37.93 -2.30 26.15
C THR A 634 -37.82 -2.73 24.69
N GLN A 635 -36.75 -3.45 24.35
CA GLN A 635 -36.45 -3.84 22.98
C GLN A 635 -37.49 -4.84 22.42
N THR A 636 -37.98 -4.57 21.22
CA THR A 636 -39.05 -5.28 20.52
C THR A 636 -38.86 -5.16 19.00
N ASP A 637 -39.74 -5.74 18.17
CA ASP A 637 -39.75 -5.48 16.73
C ASP A 637 -40.17 -4.04 16.36
N LYS A 638 -40.88 -3.36 17.29
CA LYS A 638 -41.33 -1.98 17.17
C LYS A 638 -40.23 -0.98 17.55
N TYR A 639 -39.57 -1.21 18.68
CA TYR A 639 -38.55 -0.36 19.28
C TYR A 639 -37.22 -1.12 19.38
N ARG A 640 -36.20 -0.74 18.59
CA ARG A 640 -34.90 -1.43 18.55
C ARG A 640 -33.76 -0.48 18.91
N LEU A 641 -32.89 -0.89 19.82
CA LEU A 641 -31.72 -0.09 20.20
C LEU A 641 -30.51 -0.43 19.33
N SER A 642 -29.70 0.58 18.99
CA SER A 642 -28.41 0.41 18.31
C SER A 642 -27.30 0.07 19.32
N THR A 643 -26.17 -0.46 18.84
CA THR A 643 -24.99 -0.71 19.68
C THR A 643 -24.34 0.57 20.20
N ALA A 644 -24.62 1.71 19.59
CA ALA A 644 -24.16 3.04 19.99
C ALA A 644 -25.32 3.88 20.59
N GLY A 645 -26.22 3.24 21.32
CA GLY A 645 -27.22 3.92 22.16
C GLY A 645 -28.48 4.45 21.47
N SER A 646 -28.49 4.69 20.16
CA SER A 646 -29.66 5.20 19.42
C SER A 646 -30.92 4.31 19.54
N LEU A 647 -32.10 4.90 19.33
CA LEU A 647 -33.39 4.20 19.31
C LEU A 647 -34.04 4.25 17.91
N PHE A 648 -34.24 3.09 17.28
CA PHE A 648 -35.05 2.93 16.08
C PHE A 648 -36.52 2.65 16.42
N ILE A 649 -37.43 3.26 15.66
CA ILE A 649 -38.88 3.06 15.77
C ILE A 649 -39.45 2.71 14.40
N THR A 650 -40.01 1.51 14.26
CA THR A 650 -40.48 0.97 12.97
C THR A 650 -41.96 1.24 12.73
N ASN A 651 -42.35 1.47 11.46
CA ASN A 651 -43.75 1.62 11.01
C ASN A 651 -44.60 2.52 11.94
N LEU A 652 -44.28 3.81 12.00
CA LEU A 652 -44.85 4.80 12.91
C LEU A 652 -46.38 4.92 12.80
N THR A 653 -47.01 5.19 13.94
CA THR A 653 -48.45 5.42 14.11
C THR A 653 -48.68 6.62 15.02
N GLU A 654 -49.87 7.21 15.02
CA GLU A 654 -50.24 8.30 15.95
C GLU A 654 -49.97 7.93 17.44
N ALA A 655 -50.01 6.65 17.80
CA ALA A 655 -49.69 6.17 19.15
C ALA A 655 -48.18 6.20 19.51
N ASP A 656 -47.29 6.37 18.53
CA ASP A 656 -45.85 6.51 18.74
C ASP A 656 -45.43 7.93 19.13
N GLN A 657 -46.28 8.94 18.92
CA GLN A 657 -46.05 10.32 19.35
C GLN A 657 -45.87 10.44 20.87
N GLY A 658 -44.89 11.24 21.32
CA GLY A 658 -44.55 11.47 22.72
C GLY A 658 -43.10 11.94 22.90
N ARG A 659 -42.68 12.29 24.12
CA ARG A 659 -41.31 12.75 24.39
C ARG A 659 -40.42 11.56 24.73
N TYR A 660 -39.36 11.39 23.93
CA TYR A 660 -38.35 10.35 24.05
C TYR A 660 -37.09 10.95 24.72
N GLU A 661 -36.85 10.56 25.97
CA GLU A 661 -35.71 11.00 26.78
C GLU A 661 -34.60 9.96 26.72
N CYS A 662 -33.37 10.41 26.47
CA CYS A 662 -32.16 9.61 26.64
C CYS A 662 -31.29 10.16 27.77
N SER A 663 -30.74 9.27 28.59
CA SER A 663 -29.76 9.61 29.63
C SER A 663 -28.44 8.89 29.41
N LEU A 664 -27.33 9.64 29.39
CA LEU A 664 -25.95 9.16 29.46
C LEU A 664 -25.38 9.48 30.85
N LEU A 665 -24.36 8.72 31.29
CA LEU A 665 -23.82 8.81 32.64
C LEU A 665 -22.33 8.46 32.64
N ASN A 666 -21.48 9.36 33.13
CA ASN A 666 -20.08 9.07 33.43
C ASN A 666 -19.81 9.20 34.94
N GLN A 667 -18.54 9.18 35.32
CA GLN A 667 -18.07 9.34 36.69
C GLN A 667 -18.14 10.78 37.23
N PHE A 668 -18.11 11.80 36.36
CA PHE A 668 -18.11 13.22 36.74
C PHE A 668 -19.51 13.86 36.75
N GLY A 669 -20.50 13.25 36.10
CA GLY A 669 -21.87 13.74 36.04
C GLY A 669 -22.82 12.87 35.20
N ARG A 670 -24.08 13.34 35.11
CA ARG A 670 -25.09 12.77 34.21
C ARG A 670 -25.46 13.81 33.16
N ALA A 671 -25.47 13.40 31.91
CA ALA A 671 -26.02 14.18 30.81
C ALA A 671 -27.39 13.60 30.39
N THR A 672 -28.39 14.45 30.24
CA THR A 672 -29.76 14.03 29.84
C THR A 672 -30.30 14.97 28.78
N ALA A 673 -30.80 14.40 27.68
CA ALA A 673 -31.35 15.12 26.56
C ALA A 673 -32.60 14.40 26.03
N SER A 674 -33.52 15.11 25.38
CA SER A 674 -34.81 14.53 24.99
C SER A 674 -35.38 15.18 23.75
N GLY A 675 -35.93 14.33 22.87
CA GLY A 675 -36.65 14.73 21.66
C GLY A 675 -38.14 14.43 21.77
N LEU A 676 -39.00 15.39 21.48
CA LEU A 676 -40.42 15.17 21.21
C LEU A 676 -40.58 14.58 19.81
N LEU A 677 -41.10 13.36 19.72
CA LEU A 677 -41.54 12.79 18.45
C LEU A 677 -43.01 13.19 18.23
N THR A 678 -43.28 13.99 17.21
CA THR A 678 -44.64 14.20 16.69
C THR A 678 -44.88 13.22 15.55
N VAL A 679 -45.98 12.47 15.56
CA VAL A 679 -46.33 11.60 14.43
C VAL A 679 -47.45 12.23 13.63
N LYS A 680 -47.04 12.97 12.60
CA LYS A 680 -47.94 13.59 11.64
C LYS A 680 -48.61 12.50 10.80
N LYS A 681 -49.94 12.52 10.78
CA LYS A 681 -50.74 11.70 9.85
C LYS A 681 -50.31 12.00 8.42
N LYS A 682 -50.61 11.08 7.50
CA LYS A 682 -50.30 11.19 6.06
C LYS A 682 -51.11 12.28 5.30
N LEU A 683 -51.51 13.33 6.00
CA LEU A 683 -52.28 14.47 5.53
C LEU A 683 -51.80 15.82 6.12
N GLU A 684 -50.62 15.85 6.76
CA GLU A 684 -49.85 17.08 7.02
C GLU A 684 -48.56 17.10 6.19
N LEU A 685 -48.73 17.03 4.87
CA LEU A 685 -47.77 17.64 3.96
C LEU A 685 -48.00 19.15 4.03
N LEU A 686 -46.95 19.96 4.18
CA LEU A 686 -47.07 21.39 3.89
C LEU A 686 -47.44 21.54 2.40
N PRO A 687 -48.18 22.59 1.99
CA PRO A 687 -48.55 22.76 0.58
C PRO A 687 -47.35 22.68 -0.38
N GLY A 688 -46.19 23.18 0.06
CA GLY A 688 -44.93 23.10 -0.68
C GLY A 688 -44.42 21.69 -0.95
N ASP A 689 -44.61 20.73 -0.04
CA ASP A 689 -44.11 19.36 -0.17
C ASP A 689 -44.69 18.67 -1.40
N GLN A 690 -45.98 18.94 -1.68
CA GLN A 690 -46.64 18.42 -2.87
C GLN A 690 -45.97 18.98 -4.14
N PHE A 691 -45.58 20.25 -4.15
CA PHE A 691 -44.96 20.90 -5.31
C PHE A 691 -43.50 20.49 -5.50
N VAL A 692 -42.73 20.31 -4.43
CA VAL A 692 -41.39 19.71 -4.49
C VAL A 692 -41.45 18.28 -5.01
N ARG A 693 -42.38 17.45 -4.50
CA ARG A 693 -42.57 16.07 -4.97
C ARG A 693 -43.03 16.02 -6.44
N ILE A 694 -43.88 16.95 -6.88
CA ILE A 694 -44.26 17.09 -8.30
C ILE A 694 -43.07 17.52 -9.15
N ALA A 695 -42.28 18.50 -8.73
CA ALA A 695 -41.11 18.98 -9.48
C ALA A 695 -40.04 17.90 -9.64
N ILE A 696 -39.81 17.07 -8.63
CA ILE A 696 -38.90 15.91 -8.67
C ILE A 696 -39.48 14.78 -9.53
N ALA A 697 -40.78 14.51 -9.46
CA ALA A 697 -41.42 13.52 -10.32
C ALA A 697 -41.41 13.96 -11.80
N GLU A 698 -41.61 15.25 -12.08
CA GLU A 698 -41.46 15.82 -13.42
C GLU A 698 -40.00 15.73 -13.89
N ALA A 699 -39.04 16.19 -13.08
CA ALA A 699 -37.61 16.12 -13.40
C ALA A 699 -37.13 14.68 -13.64
N SER A 700 -37.53 13.74 -12.79
CA SER A 700 -37.24 12.31 -12.95
C SER A 700 -37.85 11.77 -14.24
N ARG A 701 -39.12 12.09 -14.52
CA ARG A 701 -39.79 11.71 -15.77
C ARG A 701 -39.13 12.35 -16.99
N GLU A 702 -38.61 13.57 -16.90
CA GLU A 702 -37.91 14.25 -17.99
C GLU A 702 -36.55 13.60 -18.26
N VAL A 703 -35.74 13.35 -17.24
CA VAL A 703 -34.44 12.67 -17.39
C VAL A 703 -34.64 11.20 -17.82
N ASP A 704 -35.63 10.50 -17.25
CA ASP A 704 -35.97 9.14 -17.69
C ASP A 704 -36.55 9.13 -19.11
N LEU A 705 -37.31 10.14 -19.54
CA LEU A 705 -37.77 10.27 -20.92
C LEU A 705 -36.58 10.57 -21.85
N ALA A 706 -35.68 11.47 -21.47
CA ALA A 706 -34.48 11.81 -22.24
C ALA A 706 -33.56 10.60 -22.45
N ILE A 707 -33.39 9.77 -21.42
CA ILE A 707 -32.60 8.54 -21.49
C ILE A 707 -33.38 7.44 -22.23
N ASN A 708 -34.65 7.18 -21.89
CA ASN A 708 -35.44 6.11 -22.50
C ASN A 708 -35.79 6.40 -23.96
N GLN A 709 -36.00 7.65 -24.38
CA GLN A 709 -36.06 8.02 -25.80
C GLN A 709 -34.75 7.70 -26.51
N THR A 710 -33.61 7.89 -25.85
CA THR A 710 -32.30 7.63 -26.44
C THR A 710 -32.04 6.12 -26.56
N ILE A 711 -32.29 5.36 -25.50
CA ILE A 711 -32.27 3.89 -25.50
C ILE A 711 -33.24 3.34 -26.55
N ALA A 712 -34.47 3.86 -26.63
CA ALA A 712 -35.44 3.42 -27.63
C ALA A 712 -34.97 3.71 -29.06
N LYS A 713 -34.42 4.89 -29.36
CA LYS A 713 -33.89 5.21 -30.70
C LYS A 713 -32.67 4.35 -31.08
N LEU A 714 -31.85 3.97 -30.09
CA LEU A 714 -30.69 3.09 -30.28
C LEU A 714 -31.11 1.62 -30.49
N PHE A 715 -32.11 1.13 -29.73
CA PHE A 715 -32.38 -0.31 -29.60
C PHE A 715 -33.79 -0.75 -30.04
N SER A 716 -34.61 0.11 -30.66
CA SER A 716 -35.91 -0.29 -31.22
C SER A 716 -35.72 -1.13 -32.49
N GLY A 717 -35.81 -2.45 -32.35
CA GLY A 717 -35.68 -3.42 -33.46
C GLY A 717 -36.85 -3.46 -34.45
N ASN A 718 -37.31 -2.30 -34.95
CA ASN A 718 -38.36 -2.19 -35.97
C ASN A 718 -37.87 -1.30 -37.12
N ALA A 719 -37.57 -1.92 -38.26
CA ALA A 719 -36.82 -1.32 -39.38
C ALA A 719 -37.67 -0.40 -40.28
N SER A 720 -38.36 0.61 -39.70
CA SER A 720 -39.20 1.57 -40.44
C SER A 720 -38.85 3.04 -40.24
N THR A 721 -37.92 3.36 -39.32
CA THR A 721 -37.22 4.65 -39.29
C THR A 721 -35.77 4.45 -39.67
N ALA A 722 -35.26 5.27 -40.59
CA ALA A 722 -33.85 5.23 -40.97
C ALA A 722 -32.98 5.68 -39.78
N GLN A 723 -32.41 4.71 -39.05
CA GLN A 723 -31.41 4.99 -38.02
C GLN A 723 -30.23 5.68 -38.69
N HIS A 724 -29.84 6.84 -38.17
CA HIS A 724 -28.74 7.59 -38.75
C HIS A 724 -27.45 7.15 -38.07
N HIS A 725 -26.40 6.95 -38.87
CA HIS A 725 -25.02 6.74 -38.41
C HIS A 725 -24.67 7.59 -37.18
N GLY A 726 -25.07 8.88 -37.20
CA GLY A 726 -24.96 9.85 -36.11
C GLY A 726 -25.44 9.42 -34.71
N ASP A 727 -26.24 8.37 -34.59
CA ASP A 727 -26.76 7.87 -33.30
C ASP A 727 -25.72 7.01 -32.54
N LEU A 728 -24.85 6.28 -33.25
CA LEU A 728 -23.99 5.21 -32.69
C LEU A 728 -22.82 5.70 -31.82
N PHE A 729 -22.70 7.02 -31.60
CA PHE A 729 -21.82 7.62 -30.58
C PHE A 729 -22.55 8.21 -29.36
N ARG A 730 -23.88 8.07 -29.26
CA ARG A 730 -24.58 8.31 -27.97
C ARG A 730 -24.15 7.28 -26.94
N ILE A 731 -24.14 6.03 -27.37
CA ILE A 731 -23.32 4.89 -26.94
C ILE A 731 -22.12 5.27 -26.04
N VAL A 732 -21.04 5.83 -26.60
CA VAL A 732 -19.78 6.12 -25.88
C VAL A 732 -19.91 7.33 -24.93
N ARG A 733 -21.07 8.00 -24.90
CA ARG A 733 -21.43 9.06 -23.97
C ARG A 733 -22.41 8.61 -22.89
N PHE A 734 -22.70 7.31 -22.77
CA PHE A 734 -23.43 6.80 -21.61
C PHE A 734 -22.47 6.14 -20.60
N PRO A 735 -22.35 6.69 -19.38
CA PRO A 735 -21.81 5.94 -18.26
C PRO A 735 -22.59 4.63 -18.00
N THR A 736 -21.95 3.69 -17.29
CA THR A 736 -22.59 2.44 -16.77
C THR A 736 -23.75 2.76 -15.81
N GLY A 737 -24.51 1.74 -15.38
CA GLY A 737 -25.57 1.89 -14.36
C GLY A 737 -25.22 2.82 -13.18
N PRO A 738 -24.23 2.50 -12.33
CA PRO A 738 -23.89 3.33 -11.16
C PRO A 738 -23.42 4.75 -11.49
N ALA A 739 -22.67 4.91 -12.59
CA ALA A 739 -22.16 6.20 -13.02
C ALA A 739 -23.25 7.08 -13.67
N ARG A 740 -24.21 6.44 -14.36
CA ARG A 740 -25.43 7.03 -14.90
C ARG A 740 -26.42 7.38 -13.80
N GLU A 741 -26.51 6.60 -12.73
CA GLU A 741 -27.31 6.92 -11.55
C GLU A 741 -26.81 8.20 -10.86
N LEU A 742 -25.49 8.36 -10.70
CA LEU A 742 -24.90 9.58 -10.13
C LEU A 742 -25.09 10.81 -11.04
N ALA A 743 -24.91 10.67 -12.36
CA ALA A 743 -25.21 11.73 -13.32
C ALA A 743 -26.71 12.11 -13.31
N ARG A 744 -27.59 11.11 -13.35
CA ARG A 744 -29.05 11.27 -13.27
C ARG A 744 -29.47 11.93 -11.96
N ALA A 745 -28.86 11.60 -10.83
CA ALA A 745 -29.16 12.24 -9.55
C ALA A 745 -28.85 13.75 -9.60
N ALA A 746 -27.66 14.13 -10.07
CA ALA A 746 -27.27 15.53 -10.26
C ALA A 746 -28.20 16.27 -11.24
N GLU A 747 -28.57 15.62 -12.35
CA GLU A 747 -29.45 16.18 -13.38
C GLU A 747 -30.91 16.32 -12.91
N VAL A 748 -31.43 15.35 -12.15
CA VAL A 748 -32.77 15.42 -11.53
C VAL A 748 -32.81 16.54 -10.48
N TYR A 749 -31.74 16.75 -9.71
CA TYR A 749 -31.64 17.85 -8.75
C TYR A 749 -31.58 19.22 -9.46
N GLU A 750 -30.66 19.40 -10.44
CA GLU A 750 -30.60 20.63 -11.25
C GLU A 750 -31.95 20.91 -11.94
N ARG A 751 -32.64 19.88 -12.45
CA ARG A 751 -33.93 20.02 -13.15
C ARG A 751 -35.10 20.31 -12.20
N ALA A 752 -35.16 19.69 -11.02
CA ALA A 752 -36.20 19.97 -10.03
C ALA A 752 -36.12 21.42 -9.54
N LEU A 753 -34.92 21.97 -9.34
CA LEU A 753 -34.70 23.39 -9.02
C LEU A 753 -35.18 24.33 -10.14
N VAL A 754 -34.96 23.98 -11.41
CA VAL A 754 -35.50 24.73 -12.57
C VAL A 754 -37.03 24.66 -12.60
N ASN A 755 -37.62 23.49 -12.37
CA ASN A 755 -39.08 23.32 -12.35
C ASN A 755 -39.71 24.11 -11.19
N ILE A 756 -39.11 24.13 -10.00
CA ILE A 756 -39.55 24.97 -8.86
C ILE A 756 -39.45 26.46 -9.20
N ARG A 757 -38.30 26.95 -9.71
CA ARG A 757 -38.14 28.35 -10.13
C ARG A 757 -39.18 28.76 -11.17
N ARG A 758 -39.44 27.91 -12.16
CA ARG A 758 -40.51 28.12 -13.17
C ARG A 758 -41.91 28.25 -12.54
N HIS A 759 -42.21 27.57 -11.44
CA HIS A 759 -43.48 27.74 -10.71
C HIS A 759 -43.51 29.02 -9.86
N VAL A 760 -42.38 29.39 -9.26
CA VAL A 760 -42.16 30.66 -8.55
C VAL A 760 -42.35 31.86 -9.51
N ASP A 761 -41.56 31.91 -10.59
CA ASP A 761 -41.49 33.03 -11.53
C ASP A 761 -42.79 33.29 -12.30
N THR A 762 -43.60 32.25 -12.52
CA THR A 762 -44.86 32.37 -13.28
C THR A 762 -46.10 32.65 -12.42
N GLY A 763 -45.98 32.57 -11.09
CA GLY A 763 -47.07 32.84 -10.13
C GLY A 763 -48.36 32.06 -10.36
N LYS A 764 -48.28 30.90 -11.04
CA LYS A 764 -49.45 30.30 -11.72
C LYS A 764 -50.12 29.15 -10.96
N ALA A 765 -51.42 29.37 -10.70
CA ALA A 765 -52.45 28.33 -10.58
C ALA A 765 -52.39 27.37 -9.38
N LEU A 766 -51.78 27.75 -8.27
CA LEU A 766 -51.82 27.01 -7.00
C LEU A 766 -52.42 27.89 -5.90
N ALA A 767 -53.75 27.90 -5.83
CA ALA A 767 -54.50 28.66 -4.81
C ALA A 767 -54.48 27.94 -3.45
N THR A 768 -53.37 28.08 -2.73
CA THR A 768 -53.30 27.72 -1.32
C THR A 768 -54.15 28.69 -0.50
N ASN A 769 -55.32 28.24 -0.02
CA ASN A 769 -56.24 29.05 0.81
C ASN A 769 -55.73 29.28 2.25
N SER A 770 -54.42 29.40 2.44
CA SER A 770 -53.75 29.74 3.70
C SER A 770 -52.88 30.98 3.45
N SER A 771 -52.87 31.88 4.42
CA SER A 771 -52.02 33.08 4.45
C SER A 771 -50.55 32.78 4.82
N ASP A 772 -50.25 31.52 5.12
CA ASP A 772 -49.16 31.13 6.02
C ASP A 772 -48.05 30.35 5.29
N PHE A 773 -48.12 30.28 3.95
CA PHE A 773 -47.15 29.63 3.08
C PHE A 773 -46.81 30.54 1.90
N ASN A 774 -45.51 30.82 1.69
CA ASN A 774 -45.00 31.66 0.62
C ASN A 774 -44.33 30.81 -0.46
N TYR A 775 -44.52 31.15 -1.73
CA TYR A 775 -43.91 30.41 -2.85
C TYR A 775 -42.36 30.41 -2.80
N ASN A 776 -41.76 31.40 -2.15
CA ASN A 776 -40.30 31.46 -1.94
C ASN A 776 -39.80 30.38 -0.97
N ASP A 777 -40.66 29.85 -0.09
CA ASP A 777 -40.29 28.88 0.92
C ASP A 777 -39.86 27.55 0.29
N LEU A 778 -40.28 27.27 -0.96
CA LEU A 778 -39.81 26.15 -1.79
C LEU A 778 -38.30 26.15 -2.08
N LEU A 779 -37.60 27.25 -1.78
CA LEU A 779 -36.15 27.41 -1.90
C LEU A 779 -35.47 27.62 -0.53
N SER A 780 -36.14 27.29 0.57
CA SER A 780 -35.55 27.25 1.91
C SER A 780 -34.72 25.96 2.13
N PRO A 781 -33.75 25.94 3.07
CA PRO A 781 -32.84 24.81 3.27
C PRO A 781 -33.52 23.45 3.40
N ASP A 782 -34.58 23.36 4.22
CA ASP A 782 -35.32 22.12 4.49
C ASP A 782 -35.87 21.48 3.20
N TYR A 783 -36.35 22.30 2.26
CA TYR A 783 -36.82 21.83 0.96
C TYR A 783 -35.67 21.47 0.01
N LEU A 784 -34.53 22.13 0.11
CA LEU A 784 -33.32 21.87 -0.69
C LEU A 784 -32.63 20.56 -0.27
N ASP A 785 -32.64 20.24 1.02
CA ASP A 785 -32.22 18.94 1.55
C ASP A 785 -33.22 17.84 1.17
N LEU A 786 -34.54 18.11 1.24
CA LEU A 786 -35.57 17.18 0.75
C LEU A 786 -35.39 16.89 -0.77
N LEU A 787 -35.04 17.91 -1.56
CA LEU A 787 -34.67 17.77 -2.98
C LEU A 787 -33.42 16.89 -3.16
N ALA A 788 -32.38 17.08 -2.35
CA ALA A 788 -31.13 16.32 -2.44
C ALA A 788 -31.36 14.84 -2.09
N GLN A 789 -32.11 14.57 -1.01
CA GLN A 789 -32.46 13.22 -0.57
C GLN A 789 -33.34 12.49 -1.60
N LEU A 790 -34.41 13.13 -2.10
CA LEU A 790 -35.35 12.49 -3.04
C LEU A 790 -34.80 12.33 -4.46
N SER A 791 -33.79 13.11 -4.87
CA SER A 791 -33.07 12.93 -6.14
C SER A 791 -31.90 11.95 -6.05
N GLY A 792 -31.40 11.66 -4.84
CA GLY A 792 -30.14 10.96 -4.60
C GLY A 792 -28.89 11.83 -4.75
N CYS A 793 -29.04 13.15 -4.99
CA CYS A 793 -27.95 14.09 -5.20
C CYS A 793 -27.32 14.56 -3.87
N MET A 794 -26.77 13.63 -3.10
CA MET A 794 -26.09 13.95 -1.85
C MET A 794 -24.73 14.58 -2.14
N ALA A 795 -24.49 15.81 -1.65
CA ALA A 795 -23.22 16.52 -1.81
C ALA A 795 -22.03 15.83 -1.11
N HIS A 796 -22.33 14.95 -0.15
CA HIS A 796 -21.35 14.07 0.50
C HIS A 796 -21.78 12.61 0.31
N ARG A 797 -20.86 11.78 -0.19
CA ARG A 797 -21.00 10.32 -0.12
C ARG A 797 -20.93 9.87 1.34
N VAL A 798 -21.70 8.83 1.68
CA VAL A 798 -21.57 8.12 2.95
C VAL A 798 -20.13 7.63 3.10
N THR A 799 -19.48 7.93 4.23
CA THR A 799 -18.11 7.50 4.52
C THR A 799 -17.98 5.98 4.40
N PRO A 800 -17.10 5.44 3.53
CA PRO A 800 -16.91 3.99 3.39
C PRO A 800 -16.58 3.30 4.71
N ASN A 801 -17.25 2.18 4.97
CA ASN A 801 -17.08 1.39 6.19
C ASN A 801 -15.86 0.47 6.08
N CYS A 802 -14.73 0.90 6.66
CA CYS A 802 -13.45 0.20 6.59
C CYS A 802 -13.21 -0.82 7.73
N THR A 803 -14.28 -1.31 8.38
CA THR A 803 -14.13 -2.16 9.59
C THR A 803 -13.69 -3.60 9.30
N ASP A 804 -13.77 -4.10 8.07
CA ASP A 804 -13.14 -5.38 7.71
C ASP A 804 -11.63 -5.23 7.45
N LEU A 805 -10.90 -4.99 8.53
CA LEU A 805 -9.43 -4.93 8.52
C LEU A 805 -8.80 -6.25 8.03
N CYS A 806 -9.53 -7.38 8.06
CA CYS A 806 -9.02 -8.67 7.58
C CYS A 806 -9.03 -8.76 6.05
N PHE A 807 -10.00 -8.12 5.39
CA PHE A 807 -10.01 -7.89 3.94
C PHE A 807 -9.06 -6.76 3.55
N HIS A 808 -9.20 -5.57 4.14
CA HIS A 808 -8.46 -4.37 3.71
C HIS A 808 -6.94 -4.46 3.92
N ALA A 809 -6.46 -5.26 4.89
CA ALA A 809 -5.03 -5.54 5.05
C ALA A 809 -4.44 -6.52 4.00
N LYS A 810 -5.28 -7.12 3.15
CA LYS A 810 -4.87 -8.12 2.14
C LYS A 810 -5.17 -7.71 0.71
N PHE A 811 -6.29 -7.01 0.49
CA PHE A 811 -6.87 -6.70 -0.81
C PHE A 811 -7.40 -5.27 -0.88
N ARG A 812 -7.33 -4.67 -2.08
CA ARG A 812 -8.03 -3.42 -2.38
C ARG A 812 -9.52 -3.71 -2.59
N THR A 813 -10.36 -2.80 -2.10
CA THR A 813 -11.77 -2.69 -2.53
C THR A 813 -11.87 -2.52 -4.04
N LEU A 814 -13.01 -2.83 -4.64
CA LEU A 814 -13.23 -2.66 -6.08
C LEU A 814 -13.54 -1.21 -6.48
N ASP A 815 -13.93 -0.35 -5.53
CA ASP A 815 -14.15 1.08 -5.76
C ASP A 815 -12.97 1.95 -5.29
N GLY A 816 -11.85 1.36 -4.84
CA GLY A 816 -10.71 2.09 -4.29
C GLY A 816 -10.93 2.71 -2.91
N SER A 817 -12.12 2.57 -2.30
CA SER A 817 -12.40 3.05 -0.95
C SER A 817 -11.54 2.34 0.11
N CYS A 818 -11.38 2.95 1.28
CA CYS A 818 -10.59 2.40 2.39
C CYS A 818 -9.09 2.18 2.12
N ASN A 819 -8.57 2.59 0.95
CA ASN A 819 -7.14 2.60 0.63
C ASN A 819 -6.37 3.58 1.56
N ASN A 820 -7.00 4.69 1.95
CA ASN A 820 -6.53 5.59 3.00
C ASN A 820 -7.51 5.55 4.19
N TYR A 821 -7.12 4.93 5.30
CA TYR A 821 -8.02 4.76 6.46
C TYR A 821 -8.45 6.06 7.16
N LYS A 822 -7.67 7.16 7.01
CA LYS A 822 -8.05 8.48 7.56
C LYS A 822 -9.03 9.22 6.64
N ASN A 823 -8.90 9.00 5.33
CA ASN A 823 -9.70 9.65 4.29
C ASN A 823 -10.26 8.59 3.34
N SER A 824 -11.22 7.78 3.82
CA SER A 824 -11.61 6.51 3.14
C SER A 824 -12.26 6.66 1.76
N GLY A 825 -12.60 7.88 1.33
CA GLY A 825 -13.04 8.19 -0.03
C GLY A 825 -11.95 8.74 -0.97
N TRP A 826 -10.73 9.04 -0.50
CA TRP A 826 -9.66 9.56 -1.36
C TRP A 826 -9.20 8.51 -2.38
N GLY A 827 -9.11 8.92 -3.64
CA GLY A 827 -8.85 8.04 -4.78
C GLY A 827 -9.96 7.04 -5.12
N SER A 828 -11.09 7.05 -4.41
CA SER A 828 -12.21 6.14 -4.70
C SER A 828 -12.99 6.55 -5.97
N SER A 829 -13.58 5.56 -6.62
CA SER A 829 -14.36 5.74 -7.85
C SER A 829 -15.62 6.57 -7.62
N LEU A 830 -16.10 7.26 -8.65
CA LEU A 830 -17.29 8.12 -8.58
C LEU A 830 -17.13 9.27 -7.56
N THR A 831 -15.95 9.89 -7.54
CA THR A 831 -15.63 11.09 -6.74
C THR A 831 -15.20 12.26 -7.63
N GLY A 832 -15.12 13.47 -7.07
CA GLY A 832 -14.63 14.64 -7.81
C GLY A 832 -13.12 14.56 -8.09
N PHE A 833 -12.69 15.00 -9.26
CA PHE A 833 -11.27 15.25 -9.53
C PHE A 833 -10.73 16.29 -8.54
N ARG A 834 -9.49 16.13 -8.06
CA ARG A 834 -8.82 17.23 -7.33
C ARG A 834 -8.31 18.30 -8.29
N ARG A 835 -7.92 19.46 -7.75
CA ARG A 835 -7.30 20.56 -8.50
C ARG A 835 -5.83 20.72 -8.13
N LEU A 836 -5.01 21.08 -9.10
CA LEU A 836 -3.67 21.67 -8.89
C LEU A 836 -3.77 23.20 -8.82
N LEU A 837 -4.68 23.80 -9.59
CA LEU A 837 -4.98 25.23 -9.57
C LEU A 837 -6.49 25.49 -9.56
N PRO A 838 -6.98 26.59 -8.95
CA PRO A 838 -8.40 26.93 -8.94
C PRO A 838 -9.01 27.07 -10.35
N PRO A 839 -10.23 26.57 -10.60
CA PRO A 839 -10.86 26.62 -11.92
C PRO A 839 -11.20 28.05 -12.36
N ILE A 840 -10.91 28.38 -13.62
CA ILE A 840 -11.24 29.68 -14.22
C ILE A 840 -12.47 29.54 -15.11
N TYR A 841 -13.66 29.60 -14.49
CA TYR A 841 -14.91 29.77 -15.23
C TYR A 841 -15.10 31.24 -15.66
N GLU A 842 -15.75 31.45 -16.80
CA GLU A 842 -15.98 32.76 -17.42
C GLU A 842 -16.81 33.70 -16.52
N ASN A 843 -17.75 33.16 -15.76
CA ASN A 843 -18.53 33.84 -14.73
C ASN A 843 -18.01 33.56 -13.30
N GLY A 844 -16.78 33.04 -13.16
CA GLY A 844 -16.18 32.61 -11.90
C GLY A 844 -16.78 31.33 -11.29
N PHE A 845 -17.77 30.70 -11.93
CA PHE A 845 -18.64 29.72 -11.29
C PHE A 845 -18.88 28.43 -12.08
N ASN A 846 -19.44 28.50 -13.29
CA ASN A 846 -19.82 27.32 -14.06
C ASN A 846 -19.81 27.48 -15.60
N MET A 847 -19.74 28.72 -16.11
CA MET A 847 -19.81 29.03 -17.55
C MET A 847 -18.40 28.91 -18.17
N PRO A 848 -18.15 28.01 -19.14
CA PRO A 848 -16.79 27.72 -19.61
C PRO A 848 -16.19 28.87 -20.44
N ILE A 849 -14.86 28.94 -20.53
CA ILE A 849 -14.14 30.03 -21.21
C ILE A 849 -14.48 30.11 -22.70
N GLY A 850 -15.10 31.23 -23.12
CA GLY A 850 -15.53 31.47 -24.49
C GLY A 850 -16.98 31.05 -24.73
N TRP A 851 -17.81 31.06 -23.68
CA TRP A 851 -19.26 30.90 -23.80
C TRP A 851 -19.91 32.19 -24.34
N ASN A 852 -19.51 33.36 -23.82
CA ASN A 852 -19.86 34.62 -24.47
C ASN A 852 -18.87 34.90 -25.61
N LYS A 853 -19.35 34.75 -26.86
CA LYS A 853 -18.57 35.02 -28.08
C LYS A 853 -18.04 36.46 -28.20
N THR A 854 -18.60 37.42 -27.46
CA THR A 854 -18.14 38.82 -27.44
C THR A 854 -17.08 39.11 -26.37
N LYS A 855 -16.79 38.16 -25.46
CA LYS A 855 -15.87 38.41 -24.34
C LYS A 855 -14.41 38.31 -24.80
N MET A 856 -13.67 39.38 -24.54
CA MET A 856 -12.23 39.46 -24.81
C MET A 856 -11.43 39.01 -23.59
N TYR A 857 -10.33 38.31 -23.84
CA TYR A 857 -9.43 37.71 -22.86
C TYR A 857 -8.03 38.30 -23.07
N ASN A 858 -7.57 39.11 -22.12
CA ASN A 858 -6.32 39.90 -22.25
C ASN A 858 -6.25 40.72 -23.56
N GLY A 859 -7.40 41.21 -24.04
CA GLY A 859 -7.50 41.98 -25.30
C GLY A 859 -7.77 41.16 -26.56
N PHE A 860 -7.88 39.82 -26.48
CA PHE A 860 -8.09 38.94 -27.64
C PHE A 860 -9.37 38.12 -27.54
N ALA A 861 -10.06 37.89 -28.67
CA ALA A 861 -11.13 36.90 -28.75
C ALA A 861 -10.53 35.48 -28.59
N LYS A 862 -11.27 34.54 -27.99
CA LYS A 862 -10.83 33.14 -27.93
C LYS A 862 -11.06 32.48 -29.29
N PRO A 863 -10.03 31.91 -29.95
CA PRO A 863 -10.22 31.24 -31.23
C PRO A 863 -11.06 29.97 -31.07
N SER A 864 -11.73 29.56 -32.14
CA SER A 864 -12.34 28.23 -32.22
C SER A 864 -11.29 27.14 -31.95
N PRO A 865 -11.60 26.11 -31.15
CA PRO A 865 -10.75 24.92 -31.00
C PRO A 865 -10.38 24.26 -32.34
N ARG A 866 -11.31 24.27 -33.31
CA ARG A 866 -11.13 23.72 -34.66
C ARG A 866 -10.18 24.58 -35.52
N LEU A 867 -10.19 25.90 -35.33
CA LEU A 867 -9.20 26.79 -35.97
C LEU A 867 -7.79 26.53 -35.44
N VAL A 868 -7.64 26.29 -34.14
CA VAL A 868 -6.35 25.94 -33.53
C VAL A 868 -5.88 24.57 -34.04
N SER A 869 -6.77 23.58 -34.11
CA SER A 869 -6.47 22.25 -34.64
C SER A 869 -5.91 22.30 -36.07
N THR A 870 -6.69 22.86 -37.01
CA THR A 870 -6.35 22.91 -38.45
C THR A 870 -5.12 23.77 -38.77
N ARG A 871 -4.75 24.73 -37.92
CA ARG A 871 -3.64 25.66 -38.19
C ARG A 871 -2.34 25.31 -37.47
N LEU A 872 -2.38 24.55 -36.37
CA LEU A 872 -1.21 24.34 -35.49
C LEU A 872 -1.01 22.90 -35.00
N ILE A 873 -1.98 21.99 -35.18
CA ILE A 873 -1.96 20.66 -34.54
C ILE A 873 -2.11 19.51 -35.55
N SER A 874 -3.04 19.64 -36.50
CA SER A 874 -3.32 18.66 -37.56
C SER A 874 -2.15 18.51 -38.53
N THR A 875 -1.77 17.27 -38.88
CA THR A 875 -0.76 16.99 -39.90
C THR A 875 -1.05 15.71 -40.70
N GLU A 876 -0.63 15.70 -41.96
CA GLU A 876 -0.53 14.50 -42.81
C GLU A 876 0.88 13.86 -42.72
N GLU A 877 1.89 14.61 -42.25
CA GLU A 877 3.27 14.15 -42.19
C GLU A 877 3.55 13.36 -40.89
N ILE A 878 4.10 12.15 -41.04
CA ILE A 878 4.34 11.20 -39.96
C ILE A 878 5.85 10.94 -39.86
N THR A 879 6.52 11.58 -38.91
CA THR A 879 7.87 11.13 -38.49
C THR A 879 7.74 9.97 -37.50
N PRO A 880 8.44 8.83 -37.68
CA PRO A 880 8.55 7.78 -36.66
C PRO A 880 9.45 8.21 -35.49
N ASP A 881 9.21 7.66 -34.29
CA ASP A 881 10.10 7.78 -33.13
C ASP A 881 10.90 6.49 -32.95
N GLU A 882 12.08 6.41 -33.55
CA GLU A 882 12.96 5.22 -33.54
C GLU A 882 13.41 4.77 -32.14
N ARG A 883 13.06 5.51 -31.09
CA ARG A 883 13.37 5.20 -29.68
C ARG A 883 12.27 4.40 -28.98
N ILE A 884 11.03 4.46 -29.47
CA ILE A 884 9.86 3.87 -28.82
C ILE A 884 8.88 3.24 -29.81
N THR A 885 8.39 2.05 -29.47
CA THR A 885 7.42 1.32 -30.30
C THR A 885 6.00 1.81 -30.01
N HIS A 886 5.05 1.52 -30.91
CA HIS A 886 3.66 1.96 -30.79
C HIS A 886 2.97 1.36 -29.55
N THR A 887 3.52 0.31 -28.94
CA THR A 887 3.19 -0.17 -27.59
C THR A 887 3.30 0.91 -26.51
N VAL A 888 4.23 1.86 -26.59
CA VAL A 888 4.37 2.95 -25.59
C VAL A 888 3.17 3.90 -25.65
N MET A 889 2.63 4.17 -26.84
CA MET A 889 1.34 4.85 -26.98
C MET A 889 0.22 3.99 -26.39
N GLN A 890 0.17 2.71 -26.77
CA GLN A 890 -0.93 1.83 -26.40
C GLN A 890 -1.04 1.56 -24.89
N TRP A 891 0.10 1.44 -24.21
CA TRP A 891 0.18 1.34 -22.75
C TRP A 891 -0.31 2.63 -22.08
N GLY A 892 0.06 3.79 -22.62
CA GLY A 892 -0.42 5.08 -22.13
C GLY A 892 -1.95 5.19 -22.17
N GLN A 893 -2.59 4.73 -23.25
CA GLN A 893 -4.06 4.65 -23.33
C GLN A 893 -4.64 3.63 -22.34
N PHE A 894 -4.03 2.45 -22.23
CA PHE A 894 -4.51 1.40 -21.31
C PHE A 894 -4.35 1.78 -19.81
N LEU A 895 -3.40 2.68 -19.51
CA LEU A 895 -3.17 3.25 -18.18
C LEU A 895 -4.08 4.46 -17.87
N ASP A 896 -4.30 5.37 -18.83
CA ASP A 896 -5.35 6.41 -18.77
C ASP A 896 -6.71 5.78 -18.40
N HIS A 897 -6.99 4.62 -19.00
CA HIS A 897 -8.21 3.87 -18.77
C HIS A 897 -8.28 3.12 -17.43
N ASP A 898 -7.21 3.11 -16.62
CA ASP A 898 -7.23 2.66 -15.20
C ASP A 898 -7.51 3.84 -14.25
N LEU A 899 -7.05 5.04 -14.62
CA LEU A 899 -6.93 6.19 -13.73
C LEU A 899 -8.08 7.18 -13.81
N ASP A 900 -8.60 7.46 -15.02
CA ASP A 900 -9.73 8.37 -15.14
C ASP A 900 -10.72 8.12 -16.28
N HIS A 901 -11.97 8.50 -15.99
CA HIS A 901 -13.02 8.68 -16.99
C HIS A 901 -13.98 9.77 -16.52
N ALA A 902 -13.89 10.96 -17.12
CA ALA A 902 -14.78 12.08 -16.80
C ALA A 902 -16.21 11.82 -17.33
N ILE A 903 -17.19 11.73 -16.44
CA ILE A 903 -18.57 11.39 -16.81
C ILE A 903 -19.19 12.50 -17.68
N PRO A 904 -19.73 12.21 -18.87
CA PRO A 904 -20.50 13.16 -19.68
C PRO A 904 -21.93 13.35 -19.15
N SER A 905 -22.52 14.53 -19.35
CA SER A 905 -23.94 14.77 -19.04
C SER A 905 -24.87 14.21 -20.12
N VAL A 906 -26.11 13.89 -19.74
CA VAL A 906 -27.15 13.39 -20.64
C VAL A 906 -27.56 14.49 -21.62
N SER A 907 -27.18 14.30 -22.88
CA SER A 907 -27.30 15.31 -23.96
C SER A 907 -28.67 15.35 -24.64
N SER A 908 -29.70 14.82 -23.99
CA SER A 908 -31.08 14.81 -24.47
C SER A 908 -31.96 15.63 -23.52
N GLU A 909 -32.67 16.60 -24.09
CA GLU A 909 -33.78 17.35 -23.47
C GLU A 909 -33.49 18.10 -22.15
N SER A 910 -32.22 18.26 -21.78
CA SER A 910 -31.79 19.03 -20.61
C SER A 910 -31.95 20.55 -20.83
N TRP A 911 -32.23 21.26 -19.73
CA TRP A 911 -32.61 22.70 -19.63
C TRP A 911 -33.85 23.17 -20.42
N ASP A 912 -33.91 22.99 -21.73
CA ASP A 912 -34.97 23.56 -22.59
C ASP A 912 -35.52 22.59 -23.67
N GLY A 913 -34.95 21.39 -23.79
CA GLY A 913 -35.29 20.42 -24.84
C GLY A 913 -34.19 20.22 -25.89
N VAL A 914 -33.06 20.93 -25.80
CA VAL A 914 -32.03 20.92 -26.83
C VAL A 914 -31.24 19.60 -26.90
N ASP A 915 -31.24 18.97 -28.08
CA ASP A 915 -30.36 17.86 -28.46
C ASP A 915 -29.03 18.43 -29.00
N CYS A 916 -27.93 18.17 -28.28
CA CYS A 916 -26.60 18.65 -28.69
C CYS A 916 -26.17 18.11 -30.07
N LYS A 917 -26.72 16.98 -30.52
CA LYS A 917 -26.48 16.45 -31.88
C LYS A 917 -27.26 17.18 -32.97
N LYS A 918 -28.17 18.09 -32.64
CA LYS A 918 -28.98 18.88 -33.59
C LYS A 918 -28.71 20.38 -33.55
N THR A 919 -28.43 20.96 -32.37
CA THR A 919 -28.15 22.40 -32.26
C THR A 919 -26.72 22.77 -32.64
N CYS A 920 -26.47 24.06 -32.87
CA CYS A 920 -25.14 24.67 -32.72
C CYS A 920 -25.13 25.82 -31.70
N GLU A 921 -26.23 26.01 -30.97
CA GLU A 921 -26.37 27.03 -29.93
C GLU A 921 -25.73 26.61 -28.60
N TYR A 922 -25.39 27.62 -27.80
CA TYR A 922 -24.70 27.46 -26.52
C TYR A 922 -25.74 27.46 -25.39
N ALA A 923 -26.27 26.27 -25.08
CA ALA A 923 -27.26 26.01 -24.04
C ALA A 923 -26.85 24.75 -23.27
N ALA A 924 -26.80 24.78 -21.94
CA ALA A 924 -26.25 23.69 -21.14
C ALA A 924 -27.11 22.42 -21.26
N PRO A 925 -26.54 21.21 -21.43
CA PRO A 925 -25.11 20.83 -21.36
C PRO A 925 -24.39 20.85 -22.72
N CYS A 926 -24.95 21.45 -23.77
CA CYS A 926 -24.31 21.60 -25.07
C CYS A 926 -23.29 22.75 -25.03
N TYR A 927 -22.09 22.49 -25.55
CA TYR A 927 -21.03 23.50 -25.67
C TYR A 927 -20.27 23.30 -27.00
N PRO A 928 -20.97 23.44 -28.15
CA PRO A 928 -20.50 22.96 -29.44
C PRO A 928 -19.27 23.71 -29.96
N ILE A 929 -18.41 22.99 -30.68
CA ILE A 929 -17.18 23.52 -31.27
C ILE A 929 -17.54 24.19 -32.60
N GLU A 930 -17.37 25.50 -32.67
CA GLU A 930 -17.64 26.31 -33.87
C GLU A 930 -16.66 25.97 -35.01
N ILE A 931 -17.17 25.68 -36.21
CA ILE A 931 -16.34 25.40 -37.39
C ILE A 931 -16.02 26.73 -38.09
N PRO A 932 -14.75 27.03 -38.44
CA PRO A 932 -14.39 28.28 -39.13
C PRO A 932 -14.93 28.35 -40.56
N ASP A 933 -15.11 29.57 -41.06
CA ASP A 933 -15.46 29.81 -42.47
C ASP A 933 -14.36 29.24 -43.40
N GLY A 934 -14.80 28.53 -44.44
CA GLY A 934 -13.90 27.90 -45.42
C GLY A 934 -13.29 26.55 -44.99
N ASP A 935 -13.65 26.00 -43.82
CA ASP A 935 -13.29 24.63 -43.44
C ASP A 935 -13.98 23.62 -44.38
N PRO A 936 -13.26 22.62 -44.94
CA PRO A 936 -13.81 21.67 -45.92
C PRO A 936 -14.98 20.83 -45.37
N ARG A 937 -15.16 20.73 -44.04
CA ARG A 937 -16.29 20.02 -43.42
C ARG A 937 -17.63 20.78 -43.52
N VAL A 938 -17.63 22.06 -43.91
CA VAL A 938 -18.86 22.86 -44.00
C VAL A 938 -19.64 22.48 -45.26
N HIS A 939 -20.50 21.48 -45.13
CA HIS A 939 -21.49 21.10 -46.14
C HIS A 939 -22.93 21.29 -45.64
N ASN A 940 -23.25 20.80 -44.44
CA ASN A 940 -24.61 20.87 -43.88
C ASN A 940 -24.71 21.32 -42.41
N ARG A 941 -23.59 21.58 -41.70
CA ARG A 941 -23.58 22.00 -40.29
C ARG A 941 -22.40 22.95 -40.00
N ARG A 942 -22.60 23.89 -39.07
CA ARG A 942 -21.62 24.94 -38.68
C ARG A 942 -20.84 24.63 -37.38
N CYS A 943 -21.01 23.44 -36.81
CA CYS A 943 -20.36 23.06 -35.57
C CYS A 943 -20.12 21.54 -35.49
N ILE A 944 -19.11 21.15 -34.71
CA ILE A 944 -18.91 19.78 -34.22
C ILE A 944 -19.63 19.66 -32.86
N ASP A 945 -20.40 18.59 -32.65
CA ASP A 945 -21.20 18.45 -31.43
C ASP A 945 -20.35 18.06 -30.20
N PHE A 946 -20.52 18.82 -29.12
CA PHE A 946 -19.78 18.64 -27.87
C PHE A 946 -20.74 18.79 -26.68
N VAL A 947 -20.57 17.89 -25.71
CA VAL A 947 -21.40 17.79 -24.50
C VAL A 947 -20.48 17.95 -23.28
N ARG A 948 -20.89 18.81 -22.35
CA ARG A 948 -20.19 19.08 -21.09
C ARG A 948 -20.13 17.85 -20.18
N SER A 949 -19.12 17.81 -19.32
CA SER A 949 -19.01 16.80 -18.27
C SER A 949 -19.96 17.09 -17.10
N SER A 950 -20.47 16.03 -16.48
CA SER A 950 -21.35 16.08 -15.32
C SER A 950 -20.67 16.66 -14.08
N ALA A 951 -21.46 17.34 -13.27
CA ALA A 951 -21.00 17.97 -12.04
C ALA A 951 -21.09 17.05 -10.84
N VAL A 952 -20.18 17.23 -9.89
CA VAL A 952 -20.36 16.73 -8.52
C VAL A 952 -21.55 17.48 -7.87
N CYS A 953 -22.44 16.76 -7.20
CA CYS A 953 -23.51 17.36 -6.39
C CYS A 953 -22.93 18.32 -5.33
N GLY A 954 -23.54 19.50 -5.16
CA GLY A 954 -22.96 20.56 -4.33
C GLY A 954 -21.88 21.40 -5.00
N SER A 955 -21.63 21.22 -6.31
CA SER A 955 -20.71 22.06 -7.11
C SER A 955 -21.45 22.82 -8.22
N GLY A 956 -20.86 23.94 -8.68
CA GLY A 956 -21.47 24.80 -9.69
C GLY A 956 -22.86 25.27 -9.25
N MET A 957 -23.84 25.28 -10.17
CA MET A 957 -25.19 25.79 -9.89
C MET A 957 -25.93 25.10 -8.73
N THR A 958 -25.54 23.88 -8.36
CA THR A 958 -26.13 23.20 -7.19
C THR A 958 -25.59 23.73 -5.87
N SER A 959 -24.34 24.22 -5.82
CA SER A 959 -23.64 24.61 -4.58
C SER A 959 -24.38 25.62 -3.72
N ILE A 960 -24.98 26.65 -4.36
CA ILE A 960 -25.70 27.77 -3.71
C ILE A 960 -26.77 27.27 -2.73
N PHE A 961 -27.34 26.10 -3.01
CA PHE A 961 -28.40 25.48 -2.22
C PHE A 961 -27.88 24.65 -1.03
N PHE A 962 -26.59 24.27 -1.04
CA PHE A 962 -25.85 23.64 0.07
C PHE A 962 -25.03 24.68 0.85
N GLY A 963 -25.55 25.90 1.00
CA GLY A 963 -24.97 26.96 1.84
C GLY A 963 -23.60 27.51 1.43
N THR A 964 -23.06 27.12 0.26
CA THR A 964 -21.71 27.52 -0.20
C THR A 964 -21.72 27.92 -1.68
N VAL A 965 -20.75 28.72 -2.12
CA VAL A 965 -20.61 29.05 -3.56
C VAL A 965 -19.35 28.36 -4.09
N GLN A 966 -19.53 27.17 -4.65
CA GLN A 966 -18.44 26.35 -5.17
C GLN A 966 -18.44 26.34 -6.70
N PRO A 967 -17.28 26.49 -7.37
CA PRO A 967 -17.16 26.27 -8.81
C PRO A 967 -17.65 24.88 -9.24
N ARG A 968 -18.00 24.71 -10.53
CA ARG A 968 -18.42 23.39 -11.07
C ARG A 968 -17.22 22.43 -11.09
N GLU A 969 -17.30 21.34 -10.34
CA GLU A 969 -16.30 20.27 -10.36
C GLU A 969 -16.83 19.03 -11.07
N GLN A 970 -15.92 18.24 -11.65
CA GLN A 970 -16.27 17.10 -12.51
C GLN A 970 -16.00 15.77 -11.81
N ILE A 971 -16.81 14.77 -12.12
CA ILE A 971 -16.73 13.42 -11.53
C ILE A 971 -15.75 12.54 -12.33
N ASN A 972 -14.82 11.88 -11.65
CA ASN A 972 -14.10 10.72 -12.15
C ASN A 972 -14.92 9.44 -11.88
N GLN A 973 -15.20 8.66 -12.91
CA GLN A 973 -15.89 7.36 -12.78
C GLN A 973 -14.99 6.25 -12.24
N LEU A 974 -13.67 6.30 -12.47
CA LEU A 974 -12.73 5.23 -12.11
C LEU A 974 -12.07 5.44 -10.75
N THR A 975 -11.41 4.41 -10.21
CA THR A 975 -10.46 4.59 -9.08
C THR A 975 -9.29 5.46 -9.57
N SER A 976 -8.61 6.15 -8.65
CA SER A 976 -7.42 6.94 -8.99
C SER A 976 -6.11 6.17 -8.77
N PHE A 977 -6.19 4.86 -8.56
CA PHE A 977 -5.05 3.99 -8.32
C PHE A 977 -4.70 3.24 -9.61
N ILE A 978 -3.41 2.95 -9.81
CA ILE A 978 -3.00 1.92 -10.76
C ILE A 978 -3.33 0.58 -10.09
N ASP A 979 -4.55 0.09 -10.24
CA ASP A 979 -5.04 -1.13 -9.57
C ASP A 979 -5.77 -2.12 -10.49
N ALA A 980 -5.56 -1.94 -11.80
CA ALA A 980 -6.11 -2.75 -12.88
C ALA A 980 -7.65 -2.70 -12.97
N SER A 981 -8.25 -1.57 -12.58
CA SER A 981 -9.69 -1.32 -12.68
C SER A 981 -10.19 -1.31 -14.13
N GLN A 982 -9.33 -1.05 -15.13
CA GLN A 982 -9.66 -1.23 -16.56
C GLN A 982 -9.82 -2.70 -16.97
N VAL A 983 -9.34 -3.64 -16.15
CA VAL A 983 -9.59 -5.09 -16.26
C VAL A 983 -10.76 -5.51 -15.37
N TYR A 984 -10.79 -5.06 -14.11
CA TYR A 984 -11.67 -5.60 -13.05
C TYR A 984 -12.95 -4.83 -12.77
N GLY A 985 -13.05 -3.60 -13.26
CA GLY A 985 -14.11 -2.66 -12.89
C GLY A 985 -13.79 -1.88 -11.62
N TYR A 986 -14.54 -0.80 -11.43
CA TYR A 986 -14.38 0.19 -10.36
C TYR A 986 -15.55 0.15 -9.35
N SER A 987 -16.34 -0.93 -9.34
CA SER A 987 -17.43 -1.16 -8.38
C SER A 987 -17.76 -2.65 -8.25
N GLU A 988 -18.26 -3.04 -7.08
CA GLU A 988 -18.65 -4.41 -6.73
C GLU A 988 -19.66 -5.02 -7.72
N ASN A 989 -20.69 -4.27 -8.15
CA ASN A 989 -21.68 -4.76 -9.10
C ASN A 989 -21.07 -5.03 -10.48
N PHE A 990 -20.25 -4.11 -11.00
CA PHE A 990 -19.68 -4.23 -12.34
C PHE A 990 -18.61 -5.33 -12.41
N ALA A 991 -17.77 -5.46 -11.38
CA ALA A 991 -16.83 -6.57 -11.25
C ALA A 991 -17.54 -7.94 -11.23
N ARG A 992 -18.70 -8.03 -10.57
CA ARG A 992 -19.53 -9.25 -10.50
C ARG A 992 -20.08 -9.67 -11.86
N GLU A 993 -20.32 -8.73 -12.78
CA GLU A 993 -20.74 -9.01 -14.16
C GLU A 993 -19.60 -9.50 -15.05
N LEU A 994 -18.35 -9.17 -14.69
CA LEU A 994 -17.12 -9.59 -15.38
C LEU A 994 -16.55 -10.92 -14.84
N ARG A 995 -16.84 -11.31 -13.60
CA ARG A 995 -16.40 -12.58 -12.99
C ARG A 995 -17.17 -13.79 -13.53
N ASN A 996 -16.48 -14.93 -13.65
CA ASN A 996 -17.14 -16.23 -13.80
C ASN A 996 -17.58 -16.73 -12.42
N LEU A 997 -18.88 -16.68 -12.15
CA LEU A 997 -19.48 -17.14 -10.90
C LEU A 997 -20.16 -18.52 -11.03
N THR A 998 -19.90 -19.23 -12.13
CA THR A 998 -20.42 -20.60 -12.36
C THR A 998 -19.49 -21.69 -11.83
N THR A 999 -18.24 -21.35 -11.52
CA THR A 999 -17.24 -22.24 -10.91
C THR A 999 -16.51 -21.54 -9.75
N ASP A 1000 -15.79 -22.31 -8.95
CA ASP A 1000 -15.06 -21.83 -7.74
C ASP A 1000 -13.58 -21.52 -8.04
N ASP A 1001 -13.26 -21.20 -9.29
CA ASP A 1001 -11.87 -21.06 -9.77
C ASP A 1001 -11.39 -19.60 -9.80
N GLY A 1002 -12.28 -18.64 -9.48
CA GLY A 1002 -11.97 -17.22 -9.38
C GLY A 1002 -11.73 -16.47 -10.70
N LEU A 1003 -12.02 -17.13 -11.83
CA LEU A 1003 -11.81 -16.63 -13.19
C LEU A 1003 -12.66 -15.39 -13.54
N LEU A 1004 -12.24 -14.65 -14.56
CA LEU A 1004 -13.10 -13.75 -15.33
C LEU A 1004 -13.90 -14.56 -16.38
N ARG A 1005 -15.11 -14.09 -16.68
CA ARG A 1005 -16.05 -14.72 -17.61
C ARG A 1005 -15.53 -14.65 -19.04
N GLU A 1006 -15.35 -15.81 -19.67
CA GLU A 1006 -14.97 -15.87 -21.09
C GLU A 1006 -16.14 -15.48 -22.02
N GLY A 1007 -15.80 -14.99 -23.20
CA GLY A 1007 -16.75 -14.70 -24.27
C GLY A 1007 -16.86 -15.79 -25.33
N PRO A 1008 -17.21 -15.43 -26.58
CA PRO A 1008 -17.31 -16.40 -27.67
C PRO A 1008 -15.95 -17.05 -27.95
N HIS A 1009 -15.91 -18.37 -27.90
CA HIS A 1009 -14.76 -19.16 -28.32
C HIS A 1009 -14.92 -19.56 -29.79
N PHE A 1010 -13.88 -19.33 -30.60
CA PHE A 1010 -13.86 -19.69 -32.02
C PHE A 1010 -12.79 -20.78 -32.26
N PRO A 1011 -13.01 -21.75 -33.16
CA PRO A 1011 -12.04 -22.82 -33.42
C PRO A 1011 -10.65 -22.26 -33.71
N ASN A 1012 -9.64 -22.83 -33.04
CA ASN A 1012 -8.23 -22.44 -33.11
C ASN A 1012 -7.92 -21.00 -32.62
N GLN A 1013 -8.80 -20.36 -31.86
CA GLN A 1013 -8.52 -19.07 -31.21
C GLN A 1013 -8.45 -19.20 -29.67
N LYS A 1014 -7.53 -18.47 -29.05
CA LYS A 1014 -7.49 -18.28 -27.59
C LYS A 1014 -8.70 -17.45 -27.13
N SER A 1015 -9.20 -17.70 -25.91
CA SER A 1015 -10.38 -17.05 -25.33
C SER A 1015 -10.43 -15.54 -25.51
N LEU A 1016 -11.63 -15.00 -25.76
CA LEU A 1016 -11.89 -13.58 -25.93
C LEU A 1016 -12.68 -13.04 -24.73
N LEU A 1017 -12.70 -11.71 -24.57
CA LEU A 1017 -13.56 -11.02 -23.61
C LEU A 1017 -15.04 -11.38 -23.83
N PRO A 1018 -15.89 -11.30 -22.79
CA PRO A 1018 -17.32 -11.46 -22.95
C PRO A 1018 -17.92 -10.29 -23.75
N PHE A 1019 -19.03 -10.53 -24.45
CA PHE A 1019 -19.80 -9.45 -25.05
C PHE A 1019 -20.49 -8.60 -23.97
N ALA A 1020 -20.59 -7.29 -24.23
CA ALA A 1020 -21.43 -6.38 -23.47
C ALA A 1020 -22.91 -6.78 -23.59
N ALA A 1021 -23.69 -6.52 -22.53
CA ALA A 1021 -25.14 -6.69 -22.60
C ALA A 1021 -25.77 -5.54 -23.41
N PRO A 1022 -26.93 -5.76 -24.09
CA PRO A 1022 -27.60 -4.70 -24.85
C PRO A 1022 -28.01 -3.46 -24.03
N THR A 1023 -27.98 -3.57 -22.71
CA THR A 1023 -28.24 -2.49 -21.73
C THR A 1023 -27.08 -1.51 -21.56
N ASP A 1024 -25.86 -1.90 -21.92
CA ASP A 1024 -24.62 -1.25 -21.49
C ASP A 1024 -24.26 -0.03 -22.36
N GLY A 1025 -25.20 0.41 -23.18
CA GLY A 1025 -25.05 1.51 -24.14
C GLY A 1025 -24.18 1.18 -25.35
N MET A 1026 -23.25 0.22 -25.27
CA MET A 1026 -22.27 0.00 -26.33
C MET A 1026 -22.66 -1.03 -27.39
N ASP A 1027 -22.81 -0.54 -28.63
CA ASP A 1027 -23.00 -1.36 -29.83
C ASP A 1027 -21.90 -1.11 -30.89
N CYS A 1028 -21.42 -2.22 -31.44
CA CYS A 1028 -20.33 -2.32 -32.41
C CYS A 1028 -20.83 -2.90 -33.74
N ARG A 1029 -22.10 -3.32 -33.82
CA ARG A 1029 -22.82 -3.75 -35.04
C ARG A 1029 -23.27 -2.55 -35.86
N ARG A 1030 -22.38 -1.56 -35.97
CA ARG A 1030 -22.65 -0.18 -36.39
C ARG A 1030 -23.11 -0.08 -37.84
N ASN A 1031 -22.64 -0.99 -38.66
CA ASN A 1031 -23.20 -1.31 -39.96
C ASN A 1031 -23.42 -2.84 -39.97
N LEU A 1032 -24.69 -3.28 -40.03
CA LEU A 1032 -25.04 -4.69 -40.02
C LEU A 1032 -24.61 -5.41 -41.32
N ASP A 1033 -24.38 -4.67 -42.41
CA ASP A 1033 -23.82 -5.20 -43.65
C ASP A 1033 -22.29 -5.41 -43.55
N GLU A 1034 -21.63 -4.79 -42.57
CA GLU A 1034 -20.21 -5.05 -42.23
C GLU A 1034 -20.05 -6.08 -41.11
N SER A 1035 -20.87 -6.04 -40.05
CA SER A 1035 -20.80 -7.02 -38.98
C SER A 1035 -22.01 -7.14 -38.05
N THR A 1036 -22.24 -8.37 -37.59
CA THR A 1036 -23.18 -8.75 -36.54
C THR A 1036 -22.53 -8.93 -35.16
N VAL A 1037 -21.22 -8.68 -35.02
CA VAL A 1037 -20.46 -8.85 -33.78
C VAL A 1037 -20.75 -7.73 -32.78
N ASN A 1038 -21.23 -8.09 -31.58
CA ASN A 1038 -21.44 -7.17 -30.45
C ASN A 1038 -20.12 -6.53 -29.98
N CYS A 1039 -20.22 -5.45 -29.21
CA CYS A 1039 -19.08 -4.96 -28.44
C CYS A 1039 -18.66 -5.96 -27.34
N PHE A 1040 -17.37 -6.00 -27.02
CA PHE A 1040 -16.85 -6.67 -25.82
C PHE A 1040 -17.07 -5.81 -24.56
N THR A 1041 -16.97 -6.40 -23.37
CA THR A 1041 -16.97 -5.69 -22.09
C THR A 1041 -15.77 -6.09 -21.22
N ALA A 1042 -15.29 -5.13 -20.42
CA ALA A 1042 -14.14 -5.21 -19.53
C ALA A 1042 -14.30 -4.15 -18.42
N GLY A 1043 -13.31 -4.01 -17.54
CA GLY A 1043 -13.35 -3.09 -16.40
C GLY A 1043 -13.48 -1.59 -16.75
N ASP A 1044 -13.05 -1.17 -17.93
CA ASP A 1044 -13.37 0.15 -18.49
C ASP A 1044 -14.24 0.02 -19.75
N ILE A 1045 -15.28 0.88 -19.84
CA ILE A 1045 -16.28 0.84 -20.91
C ILE A 1045 -15.72 1.18 -22.30
N ARG A 1046 -14.59 1.87 -22.40
CA ARG A 1046 -13.96 2.28 -23.67
C ARG A 1046 -13.16 1.14 -24.31
N VAL A 1047 -13.19 -0.09 -23.78
CA VAL A 1047 -12.43 -1.24 -24.30
C VAL A 1047 -12.55 -1.48 -25.82
N ASN A 1048 -13.66 -1.12 -26.46
CA ASN A 1048 -13.83 -1.23 -27.92
C ASN A 1048 -13.46 0.04 -28.70
N GLU A 1049 -12.91 1.08 -28.06
CA GLU A 1049 -12.65 2.38 -28.71
C GLU A 1049 -11.81 2.21 -29.96
N GLN A 1050 -10.69 1.49 -29.88
CA GLN A 1050 -9.91 1.04 -31.03
C GLN A 1050 -9.24 -0.33 -30.78
N LEU A 1051 -8.81 -1.00 -31.86
CA LEU A 1051 -8.44 -2.42 -31.83
C LEU A 1051 -7.17 -2.77 -31.03
N GLY A 1052 -6.18 -1.89 -30.96
CA GLY A 1052 -4.98 -2.10 -30.15
C GLY A 1052 -5.28 -2.03 -28.64
N LEU A 1053 -6.23 -1.18 -28.24
CA LEU A 1053 -6.73 -1.13 -26.87
C LEU A 1053 -7.49 -2.42 -26.54
N LEU A 1054 -8.42 -2.83 -27.41
CA LEU A 1054 -9.18 -4.07 -27.26
C LEU A 1054 -8.24 -5.30 -27.16
N ALA A 1055 -7.19 -5.35 -28.00
CA ALA A 1055 -6.14 -6.35 -27.92
C ALA A 1055 -5.46 -6.36 -26.54
N MET A 1056 -5.13 -5.20 -25.97
CA MET A 1056 -4.52 -5.08 -24.64
C MET A 1056 -5.45 -5.61 -23.53
N HIS A 1057 -6.74 -5.21 -23.49
CA HIS A 1057 -7.69 -5.75 -22.50
C HIS A 1057 -7.85 -7.27 -22.62
N ILE A 1058 -7.86 -7.83 -23.84
CA ILE A 1058 -7.92 -9.29 -24.04
C ILE A 1058 -6.67 -10.00 -23.48
N VAL A 1059 -5.48 -9.42 -23.61
CA VAL A 1059 -4.25 -9.98 -23.03
C VAL A 1059 -4.34 -10.02 -21.50
N TRP A 1060 -4.74 -8.92 -20.86
CA TRP A 1060 -4.81 -8.85 -19.40
C TRP A 1060 -5.95 -9.68 -18.78
N PHE A 1061 -7.06 -9.83 -19.50
CA PHE A 1061 -8.11 -10.81 -19.17
C PHE A 1061 -7.56 -12.25 -19.18
N ARG A 1062 -6.82 -12.63 -20.24
CA ARG A 1062 -6.18 -13.95 -20.34
C ARG A 1062 -5.16 -14.19 -19.22
N GLU A 1063 -4.37 -13.17 -18.89
CA GLU A 1063 -3.35 -13.28 -17.84
C GLU A 1063 -3.97 -13.46 -16.45
N HIS A 1064 -5.09 -12.78 -16.14
CA HIS A 1064 -5.85 -13.07 -14.92
C HIS A 1064 -6.33 -14.53 -14.88
N ASN A 1065 -6.93 -15.04 -15.96
CA ASN A 1065 -7.42 -16.42 -16.01
C ASN A 1065 -6.27 -17.45 -15.89
N ARG A 1066 -5.08 -17.14 -16.45
CA ARG A 1066 -3.87 -17.94 -16.28
C ARG A 1066 -3.40 -17.97 -14.83
N ILE A 1067 -3.26 -16.80 -14.19
CA ILE A 1067 -2.83 -16.69 -12.78
C ILE A 1067 -3.82 -17.38 -11.85
N ALA A 1068 -5.13 -17.22 -12.06
CA ALA A 1068 -6.16 -17.87 -11.26
C ALA A 1068 -6.12 -19.40 -11.39
N GLY A 1069 -5.90 -19.93 -12.60
CA GLY A 1069 -5.70 -21.37 -12.84
C GLY A 1069 -4.48 -21.93 -12.11
N GLU A 1070 -3.32 -21.27 -12.20
CA GLU A 1070 -2.11 -21.67 -11.47
C GLU A 1070 -2.29 -21.55 -9.95
N LEU A 1071 -2.93 -20.49 -9.46
CA LEU A 1071 -3.23 -20.36 -8.03
C LEU A 1071 -4.22 -21.43 -7.54
N LYS A 1072 -5.18 -21.91 -8.36
CA LYS A 1072 -6.03 -23.07 -8.02
C LYS A 1072 -5.22 -24.36 -7.99
N ARG A 1073 -4.26 -24.55 -8.91
CA ARG A 1073 -3.35 -25.71 -8.95
C ARG A 1073 -2.46 -25.77 -7.70
N VAL A 1074 -1.84 -24.64 -7.33
CA VAL A 1074 -0.94 -24.53 -6.15
C VAL A 1074 -1.74 -24.50 -4.84
N ASN A 1075 -2.94 -23.91 -4.83
CA ASN A 1075 -3.82 -23.84 -3.66
C ASN A 1075 -5.24 -24.39 -3.95
N PRO A 1076 -5.42 -25.72 -4.10
CA PRO A 1076 -6.74 -26.31 -4.39
C PRO A 1076 -7.79 -26.05 -3.29
N HIS A 1077 -7.34 -25.66 -2.10
CA HIS A 1077 -8.15 -25.32 -0.93
C HIS A 1077 -8.63 -23.86 -0.89
N TRP A 1078 -8.26 -23.02 -1.87
CA TRP A 1078 -8.76 -21.65 -1.98
C TRP A 1078 -10.10 -21.61 -2.73
N ASP A 1079 -11.00 -20.75 -2.25
CA ASP A 1079 -12.28 -20.44 -2.90
C ASP A 1079 -12.12 -19.42 -4.04
N GLY A 1080 -13.15 -19.30 -4.87
CA GLY A 1080 -13.17 -18.41 -6.04
C GLY A 1080 -13.10 -16.92 -5.70
N ASP A 1081 -13.38 -16.50 -4.46
CA ASP A 1081 -13.14 -15.11 -4.03
C ASP A 1081 -11.65 -14.90 -3.73
N LYS A 1082 -11.05 -15.80 -2.96
CA LYS A 1082 -9.62 -15.78 -2.62
C LYS A 1082 -8.75 -15.81 -3.87
N LEU A 1083 -9.09 -16.66 -4.84
CA LEU A 1083 -8.39 -16.78 -6.13
C LEU A 1083 -8.54 -15.52 -6.98
N TYR A 1084 -9.76 -15.01 -7.11
CA TYR A 1084 -10.03 -13.76 -7.85
C TYR A 1084 -9.23 -12.58 -7.27
N PHE A 1085 -9.24 -12.40 -5.95
CA PHE A 1085 -8.61 -11.25 -5.30
C PHE A 1085 -7.07 -11.33 -5.26
N GLU A 1086 -6.45 -12.52 -5.10
CA GLU A 1086 -4.99 -12.64 -5.25
C GLU A 1086 -4.57 -12.49 -6.73
N SER A 1087 -5.31 -13.06 -7.69
CA SER A 1087 -5.03 -12.85 -9.12
C SER A 1087 -5.15 -11.37 -9.53
N ARG A 1088 -6.17 -10.65 -9.04
CA ARG A 1088 -6.29 -9.19 -9.23
C ARG A 1088 -5.11 -8.43 -8.62
N LYS A 1089 -4.69 -8.80 -7.41
CA LYS A 1089 -3.55 -8.17 -6.71
C LYS A 1089 -2.23 -8.37 -7.46
N ILE A 1090 -1.99 -9.57 -7.99
CA ILE A 1090 -0.81 -9.86 -8.82
C ILE A 1090 -0.87 -9.04 -10.11
N VAL A 1091 -1.97 -9.08 -10.87
CA VAL A 1091 -2.13 -8.29 -12.11
C VAL A 1091 -1.94 -6.79 -11.85
N GLY A 1092 -2.54 -6.23 -10.79
CA GLY A 1092 -2.34 -4.83 -10.41
C GLY A 1092 -0.88 -4.51 -10.10
N ALA A 1093 -0.14 -5.40 -9.45
CA ALA A 1093 1.29 -5.24 -9.20
C ALA A 1093 2.14 -5.28 -10.49
N ILE A 1094 1.79 -6.13 -11.46
CA ILE A 1094 2.50 -6.16 -12.76
C ILE A 1094 2.21 -4.88 -13.57
N VAL A 1095 0.97 -4.38 -13.57
CA VAL A 1095 0.61 -3.10 -14.23
C VAL A 1095 1.33 -1.92 -13.57
N GLN A 1096 1.48 -1.93 -12.23
CA GLN A 1096 2.32 -0.96 -11.51
C GLN A 1096 3.79 -1.06 -11.93
N HIS A 1097 4.37 -2.26 -11.91
CA HIS A 1097 5.78 -2.50 -12.26
C HIS A 1097 6.12 -2.02 -13.67
N ILE A 1098 5.35 -2.44 -14.69
CA ILE A 1098 5.54 -1.99 -16.08
C ILE A 1098 5.41 -0.47 -16.20
N THR A 1099 4.49 0.14 -15.43
CA THR A 1099 4.28 1.59 -15.47
C THR A 1099 5.45 2.37 -14.87
N TYR A 1100 5.94 1.99 -13.69
CA TYR A 1100 7.01 2.72 -13.00
C TYR A 1100 8.42 2.40 -13.53
N GLU A 1101 8.73 1.13 -13.82
CA GLU A 1101 10.08 0.70 -14.21
C GLU A 1101 10.36 0.82 -15.71
N HIS A 1102 9.33 0.86 -16.57
CA HIS A 1102 9.50 0.81 -18.03
C HIS A 1102 8.80 1.94 -18.77
N TRP A 1103 7.53 2.22 -18.47
CA TRP A 1103 6.78 3.23 -19.23
C TRP A 1103 7.14 4.67 -18.81
N LEU A 1104 7.06 5.01 -17.52
CA LEU A 1104 7.34 6.38 -17.05
C LEU A 1104 8.75 6.89 -17.41
N PRO A 1105 9.84 6.11 -17.28
CA PRO A 1105 11.17 6.54 -17.71
C PRO A 1105 11.25 6.95 -19.19
N LEU A 1106 10.51 6.26 -20.08
CA LEU A 1106 10.44 6.61 -21.51
C LEU A 1106 9.67 7.91 -21.80
N ILE A 1107 8.80 8.35 -20.87
CA ILE A 1107 7.96 9.54 -21.02
C ILE A 1107 8.57 10.78 -20.36
N ILE A 1108 9.11 10.65 -19.14
CA ILE A 1108 9.62 11.78 -18.34
C ILE A 1108 11.13 11.75 -18.10
N GLY A 1109 11.82 10.64 -18.42
CA GLY A 1109 13.23 10.42 -18.06
C GLY A 1109 13.42 10.20 -16.56
N ASP A 1110 14.65 10.41 -16.09
CA ASP A 1110 15.12 10.17 -14.73
C ASP A 1110 14.62 11.24 -13.72
N ARG A 1111 13.31 11.52 -13.73
CA ARG A 1111 12.64 12.59 -12.95
C ARG A 1111 11.74 12.07 -11.84
N MET A 1112 11.86 10.80 -11.49
CA MET A 1112 11.17 10.21 -10.33
C MET A 1112 12.19 9.89 -9.26
N GLU A 1113 11.94 10.34 -8.05
CA GLU A 1113 12.67 9.88 -6.87
C GLU A 1113 12.31 8.42 -6.56
N PRO A 1114 13.22 7.64 -5.94
CA PRO A 1114 12.91 6.27 -5.49
C PRO A 1114 11.70 6.23 -4.54
N TYR A 1115 10.94 5.14 -4.59
CA TYR A 1115 9.74 4.98 -3.77
C TYR A 1115 10.09 4.91 -2.27
N THR A 1116 9.70 5.92 -1.51
CA THR A 1116 9.99 6.06 -0.06
C THR A 1116 8.96 5.39 0.86
N GLY A 1117 7.99 4.64 0.31
CA GLY A 1117 6.92 4.00 1.07
C GLY A 1117 5.55 4.66 0.92
N TYR A 1118 4.55 4.15 1.63
CA TYR A 1118 3.17 4.66 1.58
C TYR A 1118 2.97 5.82 2.56
N ASP A 1119 2.75 7.03 2.04
CA ASP A 1119 2.34 8.18 2.86
C ASP A 1119 0.82 8.38 2.87
N SER A 1120 0.21 8.15 4.04
CA SER A 1120 -1.21 8.41 4.31
C SER A 1120 -1.64 9.89 4.26
N SER A 1121 -0.70 10.84 4.14
CA SER A 1121 -0.97 12.27 3.99
C SER A 1121 -1.24 12.67 2.54
N ILE A 1122 -0.71 11.92 1.56
CA ILE A 1122 -0.90 12.19 0.14
C ILE A 1122 -2.34 11.88 -0.26
N ASN A 1123 -2.94 12.80 -1.03
CA ASN A 1123 -4.23 12.57 -1.68
C ASN A 1123 -4.01 11.95 -3.08
N PRO A 1124 -4.30 10.64 -3.28
CA PRO A 1124 -4.10 9.94 -4.53
C PRO A 1124 -5.13 10.26 -5.62
N SER A 1125 -6.22 11.00 -5.33
CA SER A 1125 -7.22 11.32 -6.35
C SER A 1125 -6.57 11.97 -7.59
N ILE A 1126 -6.97 11.56 -8.79
CA ILE A 1126 -6.48 12.17 -10.02
C ILE A 1126 -6.83 13.67 -10.05
N SER A 1127 -5.86 14.48 -10.42
CA SER A 1127 -6.06 15.91 -10.68
C SER A 1127 -6.74 16.14 -12.02
N ASN A 1128 -7.72 17.03 -12.06
CA ASN A 1128 -8.53 17.36 -13.23
C ASN A 1128 -7.63 17.72 -14.44
N GLU A 1129 -6.55 18.45 -14.18
CA GLU A 1129 -5.49 18.86 -15.10
C GLU A 1129 -4.78 17.68 -15.80
N PHE A 1130 -4.60 16.56 -15.09
CA PHE A 1130 -3.91 15.38 -15.60
C PHE A 1130 -4.81 14.62 -16.58
N ALA A 1131 -6.04 14.32 -16.12
CA ALA A 1131 -7.12 13.67 -16.86
C ALA A 1131 -7.55 14.41 -18.14
N THR A 1132 -7.58 15.75 -18.10
CA THR A 1132 -8.14 16.56 -19.20
C THR A 1132 -7.12 17.12 -20.16
N ALA A 1133 -5.84 17.18 -19.79
CA ALA A 1133 -4.81 17.82 -20.61
C ALA A 1133 -3.44 17.11 -20.57
N ALA A 1134 -2.91 16.74 -19.39
CA ALA A 1134 -1.51 16.30 -19.31
C ALA A 1134 -1.28 14.88 -19.90
N LEU A 1135 -2.00 13.86 -19.43
CA LEU A 1135 -1.83 12.47 -19.90
C LEU A 1135 -2.19 12.32 -21.40
N ARG A 1136 -3.04 13.21 -21.89
CA ARG A 1136 -3.47 13.34 -23.29
C ARG A 1136 -2.35 13.71 -24.27
N PHE A 1137 -1.11 13.88 -23.82
CA PHE A 1137 0.06 13.93 -24.70
C PHE A 1137 0.16 12.66 -25.58
N GLY A 1138 -0.32 11.51 -25.09
CA GLY A 1138 -0.31 10.23 -25.82
C GLY A 1138 -0.98 10.28 -27.20
N HIS A 1139 -1.96 11.17 -27.40
CA HIS A 1139 -2.58 11.39 -28.71
C HIS A 1139 -1.59 11.82 -29.80
N SER A 1140 -0.47 12.46 -29.42
CA SER A 1140 0.58 12.87 -30.37
C SER A 1140 1.48 11.71 -30.83
N LEU A 1141 1.41 10.55 -30.14
CA LEU A 1141 2.17 9.34 -30.44
C LEU A 1141 1.42 8.35 -31.35
N ILE A 1142 0.14 8.62 -31.64
CA ILE A 1142 -0.72 7.74 -32.42
C ILE A 1142 -0.37 7.79 -33.91
N ASN A 1143 -0.12 6.62 -34.51
CA ASN A 1143 -0.02 6.45 -35.95
C ASN A 1143 -1.40 6.44 -36.63
N PRO A 1144 -1.56 6.97 -37.87
CA PRO A 1144 -2.82 6.93 -38.62
C PRO A 1144 -3.17 5.53 -39.16
N VAL A 1145 -2.33 4.51 -38.91
CA VAL A 1145 -2.52 3.13 -39.38
C VAL A 1145 -2.13 2.15 -38.27
N LEU A 1146 -3.05 1.25 -37.92
CA LEU A 1146 -2.75 0.06 -37.12
C LEU A 1146 -2.17 -1.02 -38.03
N HIS A 1147 -0.90 -1.33 -37.80
CA HIS A 1147 -0.19 -2.38 -38.51
C HIS A 1147 -0.63 -3.76 -38.00
N ARG A 1148 -0.60 -4.75 -38.90
CA ARG A 1148 -1.00 -6.14 -38.61
C ARG A 1148 -0.05 -7.10 -39.29
N LEU A 1149 0.62 -7.92 -38.49
CA LEU A 1149 1.77 -8.72 -38.96
C LEU A 1149 1.62 -10.22 -38.68
N ASN A 1150 2.05 -11.06 -39.62
CA ASN A 1150 2.14 -12.51 -39.48
C ASN A 1150 3.26 -12.91 -38.50
N GLU A 1151 3.46 -14.20 -38.29
CA GLU A 1151 4.53 -14.73 -37.42
C GLU A 1151 5.96 -14.37 -37.89
N SER A 1152 6.15 -14.14 -39.20
CA SER A 1152 7.39 -13.64 -39.81
C SER A 1152 7.56 -12.11 -39.72
N PHE A 1153 6.66 -11.40 -39.03
CA PHE A 1153 6.58 -9.93 -38.97
C PHE A 1153 6.30 -9.21 -40.32
N GLU A 1154 5.78 -9.92 -41.32
CA GLU A 1154 5.32 -9.35 -42.58
C GLU A 1154 3.81 -8.99 -42.54
N PRO A 1155 3.30 -8.08 -43.38
CA PRO A 1155 1.87 -7.77 -43.45
C PRO A 1155 0.97 -9.00 -43.68
N ILE A 1156 -0.10 -9.14 -42.87
CA ILE A 1156 -1.12 -10.18 -43.13
C ILE A 1156 -1.88 -9.91 -44.43
N THR A 1157 -2.52 -10.94 -45.00
CA THR A 1157 -3.21 -10.84 -46.31
C THR A 1157 -4.39 -9.85 -46.31
N GLN A 1158 -5.00 -9.56 -45.16
CA GLN A 1158 -6.02 -8.53 -44.97
C GLN A 1158 -5.43 -7.11 -44.85
N GLY A 1159 -4.11 -6.94 -44.95
CA GLY A 1159 -3.41 -5.65 -44.88
C GLY A 1159 -3.48 -4.95 -43.53
N HIS A 1160 -2.99 -3.71 -43.50
CA HIS A 1160 -3.06 -2.83 -42.32
C HIS A 1160 -4.38 -2.04 -42.28
N ILE A 1161 -4.77 -1.54 -41.11
CA ILE A 1161 -6.06 -0.86 -40.91
C ILE A 1161 -5.83 0.65 -40.72
N PRO A 1162 -6.34 1.53 -41.60
CA PRO A 1162 -6.40 2.97 -41.33
C PRO A 1162 -7.18 3.24 -40.04
N LEU A 1163 -6.68 4.12 -39.18
CA LEU A 1163 -7.16 4.27 -37.80
C LEU A 1163 -8.67 4.59 -37.74
N HIS A 1164 -9.19 5.42 -38.65
CA HIS A 1164 -10.63 5.70 -38.77
C HIS A 1164 -11.52 4.44 -38.95
N LYS A 1165 -10.95 3.33 -39.46
CA LYS A 1165 -11.62 2.03 -39.68
C LYS A 1165 -11.31 0.97 -38.61
N ALA A 1166 -10.49 1.33 -37.61
CA ALA A 1166 -10.23 0.50 -36.44
C ALA A 1166 -11.15 0.85 -35.25
N PHE A 1167 -11.74 2.04 -35.25
CA PHE A 1167 -12.62 2.46 -34.16
C PHE A 1167 -13.89 1.60 -34.07
N PHE A 1168 -14.18 1.01 -32.91
CA PHE A 1168 -15.38 0.19 -32.64
C PHE A 1168 -15.61 -0.98 -33.62
N ALA A 1169 -14.52 -1.60 -34.10
CA ALA A 1169 -14.54 -2.67 -35.10
C ALA A 1169 -14.13 -4.06 -34.55
N PRO A 1170 -14.64 -4.55 -33.39
CA PRO A 1170 -14.18 -5.77 -32.72
C PRO A 1170 -14.26 -7.03 -33.59
N TRP A 1171 -15.13 -7.02 -34.60
CA TRP A 1171 -15.23 -8.06 -35.62
C TRP A 1171 -13.92 -8.36 -36.34
N ARG A 1172 -13.01 -7.37 -36.46
CA ARG A 1172 -11.69 -7.56 -37.07
C ARG A 1172 -10.78 -8.46 -36.23
N ILE A 1173 -10.89 -8.43 -34.90
CA ILE A 1173 -10.21 -9.42 -34.04
C ILE A 1173 -10.85 -10.80 -34.20
N VAL A 1174 -12.19 -10.87 -34.26
CA VAL A 1174 -12.91 -12.15 -34.42
C VAL A 1174 -12.59 -12.85 -35.76
N TYR A 1175 -12.58 -12.12 -36.88
CA TYR A 1175 -12.50 -12.69 -38.23
C TYR A 1175 -11.18 -12.46 -38.99
N GLU A 1176 -10.37 -11.45 -38.62
CA GLU A 1176 -9.16 -11.06 -39.37
C GLU A 1176 -7.85 -11.35 -38.60
N GLY A 1177 -7.78 -12.52 -37.96
CA GLY A 1177 -6.53 -13.08 -37.43
C GLY A 1177 -6.32 -12.98 -35.92
N GLY A 1178 -7.33 -12.59 -35.13
CA GLY A 1178 -7.21 -12.54 -33.67
C GLY A 1178 -6.46 -11.31 -33.16
N VAL A 1179 -5.81 -11.47 -32.01
CA VAL A 1179 -5.11 -10.41 -31.27
C VAL A 1179 -3.64 -10.31 -31.70
N ASP A 1180 -3.00 -11.45 -31.94
CA ASP A 1180 -1.57 -11.59 -32.17
C ASP A 1180 -1.03 -10.72 -33.33
N PRO A 1181 -1.72 -10.51 -34.47
CA PRO A 1181 -1.23 -9.64 -35.54
C PRO A 1181 -1.16 -8.16 -35.14
N LEU A 1182 -2.09 -7.71 -34.29
CA LEU A 1182 -2.10 -6.34 -33.75
C LEU A 1182 -0.98 -6.18 -32.71
N LEU A 1183 -0.77 -7.18 -31.84
CA LEU A 1183 0.34 -7.14 -30.87
C LEU A 1183 1.69 -7.06 -31.57
N ARG A 1184 1.94 -7.86 -32.61
CA ARG A 1184 3.18 -7.76 -33.42
C ARG A 1184 3.35 -6.36 -34.02
N GLY A 1185 2.29 -5.80 -34.61
CA GLY A 1185 2.29 -4.43 -35.13
C GLY A 1185 2.51 -3.35 -34.08
N LEU A 1186 2.12 -3.57 -32.82
CA LEU A 1186 2.38 -2.64 -31.71
C LEU A 1186 3.84 -2.71 -31.22
N ILE A 1187 4.42 -3.91 -31.11
CA ILE A 1187 5.78 -4.11 -30.60
C ILE A 1187 6.89 -3.87 -31.64
N SER A 1188 6.61 -3.95 -32.95
CA SER A 1188 7.65 -3.83 -33.98
C SER A 1188 7.63 -2.54 -34.80
N VAL A 1189 6.58 -1.71 -34.68
CA VAL A 1189 6.45 -0.45 -35.43
C VAL A 1189 6.73 0.73 -34.49
N PRO A 1190 7.54 1.73 -34.88
CA PRO A 1190 7.74 2.95 -34.11
C PRO A 1190 6.42 3.67 -33.78
N ALA A 1191 6.37 4.33 -32.62
CA ALA A 1191 5.34 5.33 -32.36
C ALA A 1191 5.50 6.54 -33.30
N LYS A 1192 4.45 7.36 -33.45
CA LYS A 1192 4.60 8.65 -34.12
C LYS A 1192 5.43 9.59 -33.23
N LEU A 1193 6.48 10.21 -33.76
CA LEU A 1193 7.23 11.23 -33.02
C LEU A 1193 6.39 12.50 -32.85
N LYS A 1194 6.45 13.10 -31.66
CA LYS A 1194 5.89 14.43 -31.37
C LYS A 1194 6.90 15.50 -31.79
N LYS A 1195 6.55 16.33 -32.78
CA LYS A 1195 7.27 17.57 -33.13
C LYS A 1195 6.31 18.77 -33.10
N PRO A 1196 6.81 20.00 -32.90
CA PRO A 1196 6.11 21.21 -33.36
C PRO A 1196 5.71 21.05 -34.83
N ASN A 1197 4.53 21.55 -35.21
CA ASN A 1197 3.85 21.33 -36.50
C ASN A 1197 3.42 19.88 -36.86
N GLN A 1198 3.98 18.83 -36.24
CA GLN A 1198 3.49 17.43 -36.36
C GLN A 1198 2.93 16.92 -35.03
N ASN A 1199 1.82 17.49 -34.55
CA ASN A 1199 1.22 17.07 -33.28
C ASN A 1199 0.29 15.85 -33.44
N LEU A 1200 -0.90 15.99 -34.04
CA LEU A 1200 -1.87 14.90 -34.24
C LEU A 1200 -2.08 14.63 -35.74
N ASN A 1201 -2.23 13.36 -36.10
CA ASN A 1201 -2.46 12.94 -37.48
C ASN A 1201 -3.89 13.26 -37.97
N VAL A 1202 -4.09 13.38 -39.29
CA VAL A 1202 -5.41 13.64 -39.91
C VAL A 1202 -6.51 12.63 -39.61
N ASP A 1203 -6.20 11.37 -39.27
CA ASP A 1203 -7.22 10.40 -38.88
C ASP A 1203 -7.85 10.76 -37.51
N LEU A 1204 -7.16 11.53 -36.67
CA LEU A 1204 -7.66 12.03 -35.38
C LEU A 1204 -8.28 13.44 -35.43
N THR A 1205 -7.87 14.28 -36.38
CA THR A 1205 -8.38 15.66 -36.51
C THR A 1205 -9.46 15.79 -37.58
N GLU A 1206 -9.38 15.02 -38.67
CA GLU A 1206 -10.30 15.06 -39.82
C GLU A 1206 -11.26 13.87 -39.91
N LYS A 1207 -10.91 12.70 -39.37
CA LYS A 1207 -11.72 11.46 -39.50
C LYS A 1207 -12.11 10.79 -38.19
N LEU A 1208 -11.82 11.39 -37.03
CA LEU A 1208 -12.17 10.78 -35.75
C LEU A 1208 -13.68 10.52 -35.73
N PHE A 1209 -14.04 9.26 -35.54
CA PHE A 1209 -15.43 8.85 -35.33
C PHE A 1209 -16.37 9.24 -36.50
N GLU A 1210 -15.83 9.38 -37.73
CA GLU A 1210 -16.56 9.81 -38.93
C GLU A 1210 -17.79 8.95 -39.24
N THR A 1211 -17.69 7.64 -39.02
CA THR A 1211 -18.73 6.65 -39.33
C THR A 1211 -19.98 6.76 -38.48
N ALA A 1212 -20.01 7.65 -37.46
CA ALA A 1212 -21.17 7.82 -36.60
C ALA A 1212 -21.34 9.22 -35.96
N HIS A 1213 -20.83 10.28 -36.61
CA HIS A 1213 -21.24 11.66 -36.35
C HIS A 1213 -21.70 12.35 -37.65
N ALA A 1214 -22.61 13.33 -37.54
CA ALA A 1214 -23.10 14.09 -38.70
C ALA A 1214 -22.03 15.03 -39.30
N VAL A 1215 -20.97 15.31 -38.54
CA VAL A 1215 -19.68 15.86 -38.97
C VAL A 1215 -18.63 15.09 -38.18
N ALA A 1216 -17.60 14.57 -38.84
CA ALA A 1216 -16.51 13.86 -38.15
C ALA A 1216 -15.91 14.73 -37.02
N LEU A 1217 -15.48 14.07 -35.94
CA LEU A 1217 -14.92 14.74 -34.78
C LEU A 1217 -13.46 15.18 -35.02
N ASP A 1218 -12.96 16.02 -34.11
CA ASP A 1218 -11.59 16.52 -34.13
C ASP A 1218 -11.04 16.40 -32.70
N LEU A 1219 -10.09 15.47 -32.48
CA LEU A 1219 -9.58 15.16 -31.14
C LEU A 1219 -8.84 16.33 -30.51
N ALA A 1220 -8.10 17.10 -31.31
CA ALA A 1220 -7.39 18.29 -30.84
C ALA A 1220 -8.38 19.37 -30.41
N ALA A 1221 -9.40 19.62 -31.23
CA ALA A 1221 -10.46 20.57 -30.91
C ALA A 1221 -11.27 20.13 -29.67
N ILE A 1222 -11.54 18.83 -29.51
CA ILE A 1222 -12.23 18.26 -28.35
C ILE A 1222 -11.39 18.41 -27.08
N ASN A 1223 -10.08 18.15 -27.11
CA ASN A 1223 -9.21 18.33 -25.94
C ASN A 1223 -9.14 19.80 -25.49
N ILE A 1224 -9.05 20.73 -26.45
CA ILE A 1224 -9.10 22.18 -26.17
C ILE A 1224 -10.47 22.59 -25.60
N GLN A 1225 -11.58 22.06 -26.13
CA GLN A 1225 -12.93 22.39 -25.64
C GLN A 1225 -13.21 21.76 -24.26
N ARG A 1226 -12.72 20.53 -24.01
CA ARG A 1226 -12.82 19.86 -22.70
C ARG A 1226 -12.01 20.59 -21.63
N SER A 1227 -10.84 21.13 -21.98
CA SER A 1227 -10.06 22.01 -21.10
C SER A 1227 -10.83 23.28 -20.70
N ARG A 1228 -11.63 23.86 -21.61
CA ARG A 1228 -12.50 25.02 -21.32
C ARG A 1228 -13.71 24.63 -20.49
N ASP A 1229 -14.32 23.48 -20.76
CA ASP A 1229 -15.47 22.90 -20.04
C ASP A 1229 -15.16 22.63 -18.55
N HIS A 1230 -14.00 22.01 -18.30
CA HIS A 1230 -13.45 21.75 -16.97
C HIS A 1230 -12.74 22.98 -16.36
N ALA A 1231 -12.77 24.13 -17.03
CA ALA A 1231 -12.23 25.42 -16.58
C ALA A 1231 -10.76 25.38 -16.13
N LEU A 1232 -9.90 24.71 -16.89
CA LEU A 1232 -8.47 24.76 -16.65
C LEU A 1232 -7.92 26.20 -16.80
N PRO A 1233 -7.06 26.66 -15.88
CA PRO A 1233 -6.19 27.82 -16.07
C PRO A 1233 -5.39 27.83 -17.39
N GLY A 1234 -4.81 28.98 -17.70
CA GLY A 1234 -4.02 29.18 -18.91
C GLY A 1234 -2.63 28.57 -18.83
N TYR A 1235 -1.99 28.40 -20.00
CA TYR A 1235 -0.64 27.84 -20.11
C TYR A 1235 0.38 28.54 -19.20
N ASN A 1236 0.32 29.87 -19.14
CA ASN A 1236 1.21 30.68 -18.30
C ASN A 1236 0.97 30.53 -16.78
N ASP A 1237 -0.21 30.08 -16.37
CA ASP A 1237 -0.54 29.85 -14.97
C ASP A 1237 0.08 28.52 -14.51
N TYR A 1238 0.04 27.48 -15.37
CA TYR A 1238 0.79 26.25 -15.16
C TYR A 1238 2.31 26.42 -15.27
N ARG A 1239 2.81 27.27 -16.17
CA ARG A 1239 4.25 27.63 -16.18
C ARG A 1239 4.65 28.20 -14.83
N LYS A 1240 3.89 29.15 -14.28
CA LYS A 1240 4.14 29.73 -12.96
C LYS A 1240 4.10 28.67 -11.85
N PHE A 1241 3.12 27.76 -11.89
CA PHE A 1241 3.00 26.64 -10.94
C PHE A 1241 4.22 25.71 -10.98
N CYS A 1242 4.70 25.35 -12.17
CA CYS A 1242 5.90 24.55 -12.40
C CYS A 1242 7.22 25.34 -12.30
N ASN A 1243 7.22 26.52 -11.66
CA ASN A 1243 8.38 27.41 -11.50
C ASN A 1243 9.11 27.80 -12.82
N MET A 1244 8.39 27.81 -13.94
CA MET A 1244 8.90 28.20 -15.27
C MET A 1244 8.64 29.69 -15.54
N LYS A 1245 9.55 30.34 -16.28
CA LYS A 1245 9.37 31.73 -16.74
C LYS A 1245 8.06 31.87 -17.53
N LYS A 1246 7.21 32.81 -17.13
CA LYS A 1246 6.01 33.22 -17.88
C LYS A 1246 6.41 33.69 -19.29
N ALA A 1247 5.81 33.10 -20.32
CA ALA A 1247 6.02 33.51 -21.70
C ALA A 1247 5.18 34.75 -22.03
N VAL A 1248 5.81 35.81 -22.52
CA VAL A 1248 5.17 37.08 -22.90
C VAL A 1248 5.52 37.52 -24.34
N SER A 1249 6.55 36.93 -24.96
CA SER A 1249 6.82 37.02 -26.41
C SER A 1249 6.90 35.62 -27.06
N PHE A 1250 7.03 35.58 -28.39
CA PHE A 1250 7.35 34.33 -29.11
C PHE A 1250 8.78 33.85 -28.84
N ASP A 1251 9.73 34.74 -28.50
CA ASP A 1251 11.10 34.35 -28.14
C ASP A 1251 11.15 33.55 -26.82
N ASP A 1252 10.26 33.86 -25.87
CA ASP A 1252 10.09 33.07 -24.64
C ASP A 1252 9.61 31.63 -24.92
N LEU A 1253 8.97 31.41 -26.07
CA LEU A 1253 8.48 30.11 -26.53
C LEU A 1253 9.44 29.42 -27.51
N LYS A 1254 10.59 30.03 -27.85
CA LYS A 1254 11.46 29.58 -28.95
C LYS A 1254 11.83 28.10 -28.86
N GLN A 1255 12.24 27.64 -27.67
CA GLN A 1255 12.60 26.24 -27.41
C GLN A 1255 11.42 25.26 -27.54
N GLU A 1256 10.18 25.74 -27.49
CA GLU A 1256 8.95 24.93 -27.56
C GLU A 1256 8.33 24.92 -28.97
N ILE A 1257 8.76 25.83 -29.86
CA ILE A 1257 8.24 25.99 -31.23
C ILE A 1257 9.30 25.74 -32.31
N SER A 1258 10.59 25.57 -31.96
CA SER A 1258 11.70 25.37 -32.90
C SER A 1258 12.55 24.11 -32.64
N SER A 1259 12.00 23.11 -31.93
CA SER A 1259 12.66 21.86 -31.55
C SER A 1259 12.24 20.69 -32.44
#